data_AF-A0A7J2NF61-F1
#
_entry.id   AF-A0A7J2NF61-F1
#
_cell.length_a   1.000
_cell.length_b   1.000
_cell.length_c   1.000
_cell.angle_alpha   90.00
_cell.angle_beta   90.00
_cell.angle_gamma   90.00
#
_symmetry.space_group_name_H-M   'P 1'
#
loop_
_entity.id
_entity.type
_entity.pdbx_description
1 polymer ?
#
loop_
_entity_poly.entity_id
_entity_poly.type
_entity_poly.pdbx_seq_one_letter_code
_entity_poly.pdbx_strand_id
1 'polypeptide(L)'
;MQEEKKNSVAVFMLLFTALLLVPGAFAQAVEVSNCTGLQNMKNNLSAHYVLTANIDCDVAPFNTGEGFEPIGNNTHPFNGTLDGQGYSISNLFINRSGTSYLGLFGYVENAYIFDLNLVDVFVKGNSYVGSLIGIGMDSVIDNVSVSGEIIGTGWYSGGLTGRIEGKSLINNSFSNIFVNSSSSYVGGLAGFNDGLINNSYSLGEVNIIVPSGMPSELGGLVGYNQHNGTISNSYSHATVFGTNSLVNRVGGLVGYNWGIIDNSYATGGVSGRNSIGGFVGNNRGTILNSHSTGDVFGTHQLVGGFAGNNNDAYINNSYATGNAESTYSDVNQPSRLGGFIGYNSGSTIVENSYSIGNATGIAKHIGGFIGENSGATVKNSYSAGNVYGGDELGGFVGATTGSSVINQSFSTGDVDHRGGGYGIGVGGFVGSSEDSSVFVDSYAVGNIQGFFRTGGFAGRTKGDTQIVNSFSAVFVNASGDNVAGFIGKREDNTVVENSFFDLGVSNQSAGVGGDGLEDGISGKTTSEMRNITTFAEWNISLAETDLNNGYPYLAWQDDRDDFVWLVSRELNCGGEGTEGDPYLICTPYHLHRIRYNLTAHYRLNNSIDLDVAPFNTGEGFEPIGNESGYDPMHGYLDAFRGTFDGAGYNISNLYINRPSEFHVGLFGYVSSSSSSIKNVGIIDANVRGYRYVGALLGRGYGAQVENSFSTGQVYAETYLGGLLGSLSGSVNNSYSSANVTRTSSSSNYYIGGLIGYFGANDVINNSYATGTVKGWDFTGGFIGYNSGGYIYNSYATGDVSGRQRVGGFAGQQTISDSAGAEIYNSYATGDVSTTVLNSLYTGGFIGNHYSGFIYNSYATGNVNGRDETGGFAGRNTGEVYDSYAVGNVSAINYVGGFAGRLGGDLVNVYSVGSVSGSTYLGGLVGGFYDSNLINNSYYNTETSGQDDDDGRG
;
A
#
# COMPACT_ATOMS: atom_id res chain seq x y z
N MET A 1 1.09 11.48 15.23
CA MET A 1 2.38 12.00 15.75
C MET A 1 2.42 12.43 17.23
N GLN A 2 1.68 13.43 17.72
CA GLN A 2 1.78 13.84 19.15
C GLN A 2 1.09 12.86 20.12
N GLU A 3 0.05 12.17 19.67
CA GLU A 3 -0.65 11.11 20.44
C GLU A 3 0.03 9.74 20.35
N GLU A 4 0.55 9.32 19.18
CA GLU A 4 1.39 8.12 19.06
C GLU A 4 2.61 8.17 20.00
N LYS A 5 3.20 9.36 20.19
CA LYS A 5 4.28 9.56 21.17
C LYS A 5 3.81 9.36 22.61
N LYS A 6 2.56 9.69 22.96
CA LYS A 6 2.03 9.45 24.32
C LYS A 6 1.79 7.97 24.57
N ASN A 7 1.18 7.25 23.63
CA ASN A 7 0.92 5.81 23.77
C ASN A 7 2.22 5.01 23.78
N SER A 8 3.18 5.34 22.90
CA SER A 8 4.51 4.71 22.91
C SER A 8 5.27 4.96 24.22
N VAL A 9 5.16 6.16 24.80
CA VAL A 9 5.79 6.47 26.11
C VAL A 9 5.09 5.76 27.26
N ALA A 10 3.77 5.61 27.23
CA ALA A 10 3.03 4.86 28.25
C ALA A 10 3.33 3.36 28.20
N VAL A 11 3.36 2.76 27.00
CA VAL A 11 3.77 1.36 26.77
C VAL A 11 5.23 1.17 27.20
N PHE A 12 6.12 2.06 26.77
CA PHE A 12 7.53 2.02 27.18
C PHE A 12 7.69 2.16 28.70
N MET A 13 6.95 3.07 29.36
CA MET A 13 7.00 3.19 30.82
C MET A 13 6.47 1.93 31.49
N LEU A 14 5.36 1.34 31.04
CA LEU A 14 4.80 0.11 31.62
C LEU A 14 5.76 -1.07 31.47
N LEU A 15 6.29 -1.30 30.27
CA LEU A 15 7.30 -2.32 29.99
C LEU A 15 8.59 -2.07 30.78
N PHE A 16 9.06 -0.82 30.85
CA PHE A 16 10.28 -0.46 31.59
C PHE A 16 10.11 -0.60 33.10
N THR A 17 8.94 -0.24 33.65
CA THR A 17 8.61 -0.51 35.06
C THR A 17 8.46 -2.00 35.33
N ALA A 18 7.87 -2.78 34.41
CA ALA A 18 7.74 -4.23 34.54
C ALA A 18 9.12 -4.90 34.53
N LEU A 19 10.04 -4.48 33.64
CA LEU A 19 11.43 -4.97 33.60
C LEU A 19 12.22 -4.64 34.88
N LEU A 20 11.99 -3.45 35.45
CA LEU A 20 12.66 -3.01 36.69
C LEU A 20 12.06 -3.63 37.96
N LEU A 21 10.82 -4.14 37.89
CA LEU A 21 10.07 -4.67 39.03
C LEU A 21 9.82 -6.17 38.99
N VAL A 22 10.39 -6.92 38.02
CA VAL A 22 10.28 -8.39 37.94
C VAL A 22 10.44 -8.99 39.35
N PRO A 23 9.34 -9.44 39.99
CA PRO A 23 9.40 -9.96 41.34
C PRO A 23 10.27 -11.21 41.31
N GLY A 24 11.47 -11.13 41.90
CA GLY A 24 12.42 -12.24 41.87
C GLY A 24 13.48 -12.20 40.76
N ALA A 25 13.80 -11.05 40.14
CA ALA A 25 14.92 -10.88 39.20
C ALA A 25 16.30 -11.36 39.73
N PHE A 26 16.42 -11.60 41.05
CA PHE A 26 17.60 -12.15 41.72
C PHE A 26 17.39 -13.56 42.29
N ALA A 27 16.22 -14.18 42.07
CA ALA A 27 15.91 -15.55 42.49
C ALA A 27 16.35 -16.55 41.41
N GLN A 28 16.85 -17.71 41.83
CA GLN A 28 17.19 -18.80 40.91
C GLN A 28 15.94 -19.24 40.13
N ALA A 29 16.02 -19.22 38.79
CA ALA A 29 14.93 -19.66 37.92
C ALA A 29 14.54 -21.11 38.21
N VAL A 30 13.24 -21.37 38.28
CA VAL A 30 12.69 -22.72 38.37
C VAL A 30 12.42 -23.21 36.96
N GLU A 31 13.22 -24.18 36.51
CA GLU A 31 13.10 -24.77 35.18
C GLU A 31 11.85 -25.65 35.07
N VAL A 32 11.09 -25.48 33.99
CA VAL A 32 9.89 -26.26 33.69
C VAL A 32 10.03 -26.91 32.32
N SER A 33 9.94 -28.24 32.26
CA SER A 33 10.18 -29.03 31.04
C SER A 33 9.09 -30.04 30.72
N ASN A 34 8.02 -30.11 31.52
CA ASN A 34 6.90 -31.02 31.29
C ASN A 34 5.62 -30.55 32.01
N CYS A 35 4.49 -31.18 31.69
CA CYS A 35 3.17 -30.78 32.21
C CYS A 35 3.05 -30.93 33.75
N THR A 36 3.76 -31.89 34.36
CA THR A 36 3.85 -31.99 35.83
C THR A 36 4.62 -30.82 36.43
N GLY A 37 5.69 -30.37 35.79
CA GLY A 37 6.43 -29.17 36.15
C GLY A 37 5.55 -27.92 36.12
N LEU A 38 4.76 -27.74 35.06
CA LEU A 38 3.75 -26.66 34.98
C LEU A 38 2.77 -26.74 36.14
N GLN A 39 2.16 -27.91 36.37
CA GLN A 39 1.17 -28.06 37.44
C GLN A 39 1.76 -27.75 38.84
N ASN A 40 3.03 -28.06 39.06
CA ASN A 40 3.74 -27.82 40.32
C ASN A 40 4.03 -26.33 40.60
N MET A 41 3.85 -25.43 39.63
CA MET A 41 3.95 -23.98 39.84
C MET A 41 2.99 -23.48 40.92
N LYS A 42 1.85 -24.17 41.12
CA LYS A 42 0.88 -23.86 42.18
C LYS A 42 1.47 -23.90 43.60
N ASN A 43 2.60 -24.57 43.79
CA ASN A 43 3.25 -24.69 45.09
C ASN A 43 4.13 -23.47 45.44
N ASN A 44 4.48 -22.61 44.47
CA ASN A 44 5.25 -21.40 44.70
C ASN A 44 4.88 -20.29 43.69
N LEU A 45 3.75 -19.64 43.93
CA LEU A 45 3.11 -18.69 43.01
C LEU A 45 3.90 -17.40 42.73
N SER A 46 4.95 -17.10 43.50
CA SER A 46 5.78 -15.89 43.37
C SER A 46 7.15 -16.14 42.74
N ALA A 47 7.46 -17.39 42.34
CA ALA A 47 8.74 -17.71 41.75
C ALA A 47 8.89 -17.23 40.30
N HIS A 48 10.14 -17.15 39.85
CA HIS A 48 10.49 -16.95 38.46
C HIS A 48 10.66 -18.31 37.78
N TYR A 49 9.82 -18.59 36.79
CA TYR A 49 9.79 -19.83 36.04
C TYR A 49 10.28 -19.60 34.61
N VAL A 50 11.01 -20.58 34.09
CA VAL A 50 11.55 -20.56 32.73
C VAL A 50 11.27 -21.90 32.06
N LEU A 51 10.68 -21.88 30.86
CA LEU A 51 10.53 -23.09 30.06
C LEU A 51 11.86 -23.51 29.46
N THR A 52 12.22 -24.79 29.54
CA THR A 52 13.47 -25.32 28.97
C THR A 52 13.25 -26.29 27.80
N ALA A 53 11.99 -26.57 27.44
CA ALA A 53 11.60 -27.39 26.31
C ALA A 53 10.14 -27.10 25.92
N ASN A 54 9.74 -27.52 24.71
CA ASN A 54 8.32 -27.65 24.37
C ASN A 54 7.66 -28.69 25.30
N ILE A 55 6.46 -28.38 25.78
CA ILE A 55 5.70 -29.20 26.73
C ILE A 55 4.44 -29.71 26.05
N ASP A 56 4.29 -31.03 25.99
CA ASP A 56 3.06 -31.69 25.56
C ASP A 56 2.26 -32.16 26.78
N CYS A 57 1.03 -31.67 26.91
CA CYS A 57 0.10 -32.04 27.98
C CYS A 57 -0.90 -33.14 27.57
N ASP A 58 -0.74 -33.79 26.41
CA ASP A 58 -1.51 -34.99 26.00
C ASP A 58 -1.07 -36.24 26.77
N VAL A 59 -1.08 -36.16 28.10
CA VAL A 59 -0.66 -37.24 29.00
C VAL A 59 -1.51 -37.25 30.27
N ALA A 60 -1.91 -38.44 30.72
CA ALA A 60 -2.69 -38.58 31.94
C ALA A 60 -1.88 -38.10 33.18
N PRO A 61 -2.51 -37.41 34.16
CA PRO A 61 -3.94 -37.14 34.24
C PRO A 61 -4.41 -35.87 33.50
N PHE A 62 -3.50 -35.11 32.87
CA PHE A 62 -3.77 -33.76 32.34
C PHE A 62 -4.70 -33.73 31.12
N ASN A 63 -4.80 -34.84 30.37
CA ASN A 63 -5.70 -34.98 29.21
C ASN A 63 -6.98 -35.79 29.49
N THR A 64 -7.33 -36.05 30.75
CA THR A 64 -8.52 -36.83 31.13
C THR A 64 -9.35 -36.15 32.20
N GLY A 65 -10.66 -36.46 32.26
CA GLY A 65 -11.55 -35.97 33.31
C GLY A 65 -11.67 -34.45 33.31
N GLU A 66 -11.30 -33.81 34.41
CA GLU A 66 -11.25 -32.33 34.53
C GLU A 66 -9.98 -31.71 33.92
N GLY A 67 -8.96 -32.52 33.64
CA GLY A 67 -7.68 -32.08 33.09
C GLY A 67 -6.83 -31.26 34.04
N PHE A 68 -6.06 -30.33 33.47
CA PHE A 68 -5.16 -29.44 34.20
C PHE A 68 -5.91 -28.58 35.23
N GLU A 69 -5.29 -28.34 36.39
CA GLU A 69 -5.82 -27.47 37.44
C GLU A 69 -5.22 -26.07 37.28
N PRO A 70 -6.02 -25.01 37.03
CA PRO A 70 -5.53 -23.66 36.83
C PRO A 70 -4.60 -23.18 37.95
N ILE A 71 -3.52 -22.49 37.59
CA ILE A 71 -2.53 -21.94 38.54
C ILE A 71 -3.04 -20.61 39.09
N GLY A 72 -3.04 -20.47 40.42
CA GLY A 72 -3.50 -19.26 41.10
C GLY A 72 -5.02 -19.11 41.16
N ASN A 73 -5.50 -18.45 42.21
CA ASN A 73 -6.92 -18.15 42.42
C ASN A 73 -7.12 -16.77 43.07
N ASN A 74 -8.36 -16.33 43.22
CA ASN A 74 -8.71 -15.01 43.74
C ASN A 74 -8.27 -14.71 45.19
N THR A 75 -7.81 -15.71 45.95
CA THR A 75 -7.24 -15.52 47.30
C THR A 75 -5.73 -15.68 47.33
N HIS A 76 -5.18 -16.39 46.35
CA HIS A 76 -3.76 -16.68 46.21
C HIS A 76 -3.42 -16.58 44.71
N PRO A 77 -3.29 -15.35 44.18
CA PRO A 77 -3.03 -15.15 42.76
C PRO A 77 -1.60 -15.56 42.42
N PHE A 78 -1.37 -15.93 41.16
CA PHE A 78 -0.02 -16.02 40.64
C PHE A 78 0.54 -14.60 40.51
N ASN A 79 1.68 -14.34 41.15
CA ASN A 79 2.35 -13.04 41.19
C ASN A 79 3.85 -13.14 40.88
N GLY A 80 4.24 -14.26 40.27
CA GLY A 80 5.60 -14.54 39.81
C GLY A 80 5.78 -14.17 38.33
N THR A 81 6.79 -14.80 37.73
CA THR A 81 7.11 -14.61 36.30
C THR A 81 7.15 -15.95 35.59
N LEU A 82 6.66 -16.01 34.36
CA LEU A 82 6.84 -17.13 33.44
C LEU A 82 7.46 -16.63 32.13
N ASP A 83 8.71 -17.00 31.91
CA ASP A 83 9.44 -16.82 30.66
C ASP A 83 9.31 -18.10 29.81
N GLY A 84 8.63 -17.99 28.68
CA GLY A 84 8.44 -19.11 27.75
C GLY A 84 9.64 -19.38 26.85
N GLN A 85 10.59 -18.44 26.70
CA GLN A 85 11.73 -18.51 25.76
C GLN A 85 11.35 -18.91 24.31
N GLY A 86 10.10 -18.67 23.90
CA GLY A 86 9.54 -19.07 22.61
C GLY A 86 9.07 -20.53 22.54
N TYR A 87 9.20 -21.34 23.59
CA TYR A 87 8.72 -22.72 23.62
C TYR A 87 7.19 -22.80 23.66
N SER A 88 6.66 -23.94 23.22
CA SER A 88 5.23 -24.22 23.19
C SER A 88 4.74 -25.06 24.37
N ILE A 89 3.50 -24.83 24.80
CA ILE A 89 2.69 -25.73 25.63
C ILE A 89 1.53 -26.22 24.74
N SER A 90 1.55 -27.50 24.39
CA SER A 90 0.59 -28.12 23.48
C SER A 90 -0.42 -28.98 24.22
N ASN A 91 -1.63 -29.11 23.67
CA ASN A 91 -2.68 -30.03 24.15
C ASN A 91 -3.12 -29.78 25.59
N LEU A 92 -3.12 -28.52 26.04
CA LEU A 92 -3.60 -28.15 27.37
C LEU A 92 -5.11 -28.37 27.45
N PHE A 93 -5.54 -29.35 28.25
CA PHE A 93 -6.94 -29.72 28.41
C PHE A 93 -7.46 -29.31 29.80
N ILE A 94 -8.51 -28.48 29.83
CA ILE A 94 -9.21 -28.03 31.05
C ILE A 94 -10.71 -28.17 30.83
N ASN A 95 -11.36 -29.11 31.50
CA ASN A 95 -12.79 -29.37 31.35
C ASN A 95 -13.52 -29.32 32.70
N ARG A 96 -13.78 -28.11 33.19
CA ARG A 96 -14.33 -27.84 34.52
C ARG A 96 -15.67 -27.12 34.39
N SER A 97 -16.64 -27.82 33.82
CA SER A 97 -17.98 -27.29 33.58
C SER A 97 -18.62 -26.80 34.89
N GLY A 98 -19.07 -25.55 34.93
CA GLY A 98 -19.71 -24.94 36.10
C GLY A 98 -18.79 -24.15 37.03
N THR A 99 -17.45 -24.23 36.87
CA THR A 99 -16.49 -23.43 37.64
C THR A 99 -16.00 -22.21 36.86
N SER A 100 -15.48 -21.22 37.58
CA SER A 100 -14.94 -19.98 37.00
C SER A 100 -13.42 -19.89 37.17
N TYR A 101 -12.79 -18.88 36.55
CA TYR A 101 -11.33 -18.60 36.63
C TYR A 101 -10.51 -19.70 35.95
N LEU A 102 -10.72 -19.89 34.64
CA LEU A 102 -10.10 -20.97 33.88
C LEU A 102 -9.13 -20.44 32.82
N GLY A 103 -8.02 -21.17 32.69
CA GLY A 103 -6.88 -20.98 31.82
C GLY A 103 -5.69 -21.73 32.39
N LEU A 104 -4.51 -21.66 31.75
CA LEU A 104 -3.26 -22.12 32.39
C LEU A 104 -3.12 -21.49 33.79
N PHE A 105 -3.46 -20.20 33.89
CA PHE A 105 -3.63 -19.47 35.13
C PHE A 105 -5.10 -19.12 35.38
N GLY A 106 -5.60 -19.39 36.58
CA GLY A 106 -6.94 -19.00 36.97
C GLY A 106 -7.02 -17.50 37.31
N TYR A 107 -6.06 -17.02 38.08
CA TYR A 107 -5.96 -15.62 38.51
C TYR A 107 -4.50 -15.20 38.62
N VAL A 108 -4.14 -14.09 37.97
CA VAL A 108 -2.81 -13.47 38.07
C VAL A 108 -2.91 -12.04 38.60
N GLU A 109 -1.95 -11.65 39.43
CA GLU A 109 -1.86 -10.30 40.02
C GLU A 109 -0.39 -9.87 40.09
N ASN A 110 -0.04 -8.70 39.54
CA ASN A 110 1.35 -8.23 39.44
C ASN A 110 2.30 -9.25 38.80
N ALA A 111 1.81 -10.06 37.85
CA ALA A 111 2.58 -11.11 37.19
C ALA A 111 3.18 -10.65 35.86
N TYR A 112 4.25 -11.33 35.43
CA TYR A 112 4.89 -11.15 34.13
C TYR A 112 4.91 -12.47 33.35
N ILE A 113 4.20 -12.55 32.22
CA ILE A 113 4.13 -13.77 31.39
C ILE A 113 4.49 -13.39 29.97
N PHE A 114 5.55 -13.98 29.42
CA PHE A 114 6.06 -13.57 28.12
C PHE A 114 6.74 -14.69 27.31
N ASP A 115 6.89 -14.45 26.00
CA ASP A 115 7.56 -15.33 25.05
C ASP A 115 7.01 -16.77 25.04
N LEU A 116 5.68 -16.93 25.01
CA LEU A 116 5.02 -18.22 25.21
C LEU A 116 4.01 -18.56 24.12
N ASN A 117 3.99 -19.82 23.68
CA ASN A 117 3.02 -20.31 22.69
C ASN A 117 2.13 -21.41 23.29
N LEU A 118 0.81 -21.24 23.31
CA LEU A 118 -0.13 -22.30 23.67
C LEU A 118 -0.79 -22.84 22.40
N VAL A 119 -0.63 -24.14 22.15
CA VAL A 119 -1.04 -24.79 20.90
C VAL A 119 -2.09 -25.86 21.19
N ASP A 120 -3.15 -25.90 20.39
CA ASP A 120 -4.22 -26.91 20.49
C ASP A 120 -4.82 -27.04 21.90
N VAL A 121 -5.14 -25.89 22.52
CA VAL A 121 -5.76 -25.89 23.85
C VAL A 121 -7.25 -26.20 23.79
N PHE A 122 -7.79 -26.78 24.86
CA PHE A 122 -9.22 -26.93 25.08
C PHE A 122 -9.58 -26.46 26.49
N VAL A 123 -10.37 -25.39 26.61
CA VAL A 123 -10.83 -24.87 27.91
C VAL A 123 -12.35 -24.75 27.96
N LYS A 124 -12.97 -25.48 28.89
CA LYS A 124 -14.42 -25.41 29.13
C LYS A 124 -14.76 -25.03 30.57
N GLY A 125 -15.56 -23.97 30.74
CA GLY A 125 -15.94 -23.43 32.05
C GLY A 125 -17.22 -22.59 32.08
N ASN A 126 -17.46 -21.96 33.23
CA ASN A 126 -18.55 -21.01 33.46
C ASN A 126 -18.11 -19.58 33.11
N SER A 127 -17.46 -18.86 34.03
CA SER A 127 -17.10 -17.44 33.85
C SER A 127 -15.60 -17.19 34.03
N TYR A 128 -15.07 -16.12 33.42
CA TYR A 128 -13.64 -15.81 33.39
C TYR A 128 -12.86 -16.97 32.76
N VAL A 129 -13.21 -17.27 31.51
CA VAL A 129 -12.62 -18.36 30.73
C VAL A 129 -11.68 -17.76 29.68
N GLY A 130 -10.40 -18.13 29.73
CA GLY A 130 -9.46 -17.91 28.65
C GLY A 130 -8.43 -19.04 28.57
N SER A 131 -7.66 -19.07 27.49
CA SER A 131 -6.65 -20.13 27.31
C SER A 131 -5.48 -19.97 28.26
N LEU A 132 -4.99 -18.73 28.39
CA LEU A 132 -3.86 -18.42 29.26
C LEU A 132 -4.33 -18.02 30.65
N ILE A 133 -5.24 -17.05 30.75
CA ILE A 133 -5.62 -16.41 32.02
C ILE A 133 -7.14 -16.31 32.16
N GLY A 134 -7.66 -16.68 33.34
CA GLY A 134 -9.02 -16.33 33.73
C GLY A 134 -9.19 -14.83 34.00
N ILE A 135 -8.51 -14.32 35.04
CA ILE A 135 -8.42 -12.87 35.35
C ILE A 135 -6.96 -12.42 35.50
N GLY A 136 -6.61 -11.30 34.88
CA GLY A 136 -5.35 -10.59 35.13
C GLY A 136 -5.57 -9.20 35.74
N MET A 137 -4.89 -8.93 36.85
CA MET A 137 -4.90 -7.63 37.53
C MET A 137 -3.47 -7.08 37.61
N ASP A 138 -3.27 -5.83 37.19
CA ASP A 138 -1.96 -5.16 37.18
C ASP A 138 -0.81 -6.04 36.62
N SER A 139 -1.11 -6.89 35.63
CA SER A 139 -0.17 -7.90 35.10
C SER A 139 0.16 -7.65 33.64
N VAL A 140 1.33 -8.08 33.19
CA VAL A 140 1.76 -7.92 31.79
C VAL A 140 1.87 -9.27 31.10
N ILE A 141 1.23 -9.34 29.93
CA ILE A 141 1.26 -10.44 28.99
C ILE A 141 1.91 -9.90 27.72
N ASP A 142 3.10 -10.38 27.37
CA ASP A 142 3.87 -9.85 26.23
C ASP A 142 4.36 -10.98 25.32
N ASN A 143 4.17 -10.83 24.00
CA ASN A 143 4.60 -11.83 23.03
C ASN A 143 4.05 -13.25 23.32
N VAL A 144 2.73 -13.36 23.51
CA VAL A 144 2.06 -14.64 23.77
C VAL A 144 1.08 -15.00 22.65
N SER A 145 1.12 -16.26 22.20
CA SER A 145 0.17 -16.79 21.23
C SER A 145 -0.67 -17.94 21.80
N VAL A 146 -1.94 -18.02 21.37
CA VAL A 146 -2.84 -19.13 21.75
C VAL A 146 -3.62 -19.66 20.53
N SER A 147 -3.85 -20.97 20.46
CA SER A 147 -4.70 -21.63 19.46
C SER A 147 -5.42 -22.86 20.03
N GLY A 148 -6.58 -23.23 19.46
CA GLY A 148 -7.46 -24.27 19.99
C GLY A 148 -8.92 -23.81 20.14
N GLU A 149 -9.62 -24.32 21.16
CA GLU A 149 -11.04 -24.05 21.41
C GLU A 149 -11.30 -23.64 22.87
N ILE A 150 -12.21 -22.68 23.07
CA ILE A 150 -12.77 -22.40 24.40
C ILE A 150 -14.31 -22.44 24.39
N ILE A 151 -14.88 -22.90 25.51
CA ILE A 151 -16.32 -22.94 25.77
C ILE A 151 -16.61 -22.29 27.12
N GLY A 152 -17.27 -21.13 27.11
CA GLY A 152 -17.74 -20.42 28.31
C GLY A 152 -19.26 -20.34 28.38
N THR A 153 -19.84 -20.28 29.57
CA THR A 153 -21.31 -20.24 29.76
C THR A 153 -21.79 -19.15 30.72
N GLY A 154 -20.91 -18.24 31.12
CA GLY A 154 -21.10 -17.29 32.21
C GLY A 154 -21.05 -15.84 31.72
N TRP A 155 -20.12 -15.04 32.25
CA TRP A 155 -20.03 -13.61 31.90
C TRP A 155 -18.87 -13.26 31.00
N TYR A 156 -17.70 -13.85 31.19
CA TYR A 156 -16.46 -13.41 30.55
C TYR A 156 -15.78 -14.57 29.84
N SER A 157 -15.63 -14.46 28.52
CA SER A 157 -14.87 -15.43 27.72
C SER A 157 -13.99 -14.71 26.71
N GLY A 158 -12.70 -15.02 26.70
CA GLY A 158 -11.79 -14.52 25.68
C GLY A 158 -10.73 -15.54 25.31
N GLY A 159 -10.33 -15.60 24.03
CA GLY A 159 -9.41 -16.63 23.57
C GLY A 159 -8.10 -16.66 24.35
N LEU A 160 -7.49 -15.51 24.64
CA LEU A 160 -6.29 -15.40 25.47
C LEU A 160 -6.64 -15.23 26.96
N THR A 161 -7.50 -14.26 27.27
CA THR A 161 -7.87 -13.92 28.66
C THR A 161 -9.38 -13.80 28.84
N GLY A 162 -9.92 -14.25 29.97
CA GLY A 162 -11.30 -13.95 30.33
C GLY A 162 -11.52 -12.45 30.60
N ARG A 163 -10.69 -11.85 31.45
CA ARG A 163 -10.77 -10.43 31.85
C ARG A 163 -9.40 -9.88 32.22
N ILE A 164 -9.14 -8.62 31.85
CA ILE A 164 -8.00 -7.83 32.34
C ILE A 164 -8.46 -6.54 33.02
N GLU A 165 -7.78 -6.17 34.11
CA GLU A 165 -8.12 -5.04 34.98
C GLU A 165 -6.90 -4.22 35.43
N GLY A 166 -7.17 -3.00 35.88
CA GLY A 166 -6.16 -2.11 36.44
C GLY A 166 -5.13 -1.70 35.39
N LYS A 167 -3.86 -1.79 35.73
CA LYS A 167 -2.73 -1.47 34.84
C LYS A 167 -2.29 -2.66 33.98
N SER A 168 -3.16 -3.65 33.82
CA SER A 168 -2.82 -4.82 33.02
C SER A 168 -2.53 -4.44 31.57
N LEU A 169 -1.55 -5.11 30.97
CA LEU A 169 -1.11 -4.91 29.61
C LEU A 169 -1.12 -6.25 28.86
N ILE A 170 -1.85 -6.31 27.75
CA ILE A 170 -1.65 -7.34 26.71
C ILE A 170 -0.92 -6.66 25.56
N ASN A 171 0.29 -7.11 25.26
CA ASN A 171 1.14 -6.52 24.24
C ASN A 171 1.67 -7.60 23.29
N ASN A 172 1.80 -7.28 22.01
CA ASN A 172 2.38 -8.18 20.99
C ASN A 172 1.78 -9.61 21.00
N SER A 173 0.52 -9.76 21.39
CA SER A 173 -0.07 -11.07 21.69
C SER A 173 -1.23 -11.38 20.76
N PHE A 174 -1.44 -12.65 20.45
CA PHE A 174 -2.46 -13.04 19.48
C PHE A 174 -3.21 -14.32 19.81
N SER A 175 -4.44 -14.39 19.30
CA SER A 175 -5.34 -15.53 19.50
C SER A 175 -5.92 -16.07 18.20
N ASN A 176 -5.67 -17.35 17.93
CA ASN A 176 -6.33 -18.14 16.90
C ASN A 176 -7.21 -19.23 17.55
N ILE A 177 -8.10 -18.80 18.45
CA ILE A 177 -9.00 -19.67 19.20
C ILE A 177 -10.37 -19.68 18.55
N PHE A 178 -10.96 -20.86 18.38
CA PHE A 178 -12.39 -20.99 18.14
C PHE A 178 -13.13 -20.72 19.46
N VAL A 179 -13.82 -19.59 19.55
CA VAL A 179 -14.54 -19.20 20.76
C VAL A 179 -16.01 -19.60 20.61
N ASN A 180 -16.38 -20.74 21.21
CA ASN A 180 -17.74 -21.29 21.20
C ASN A 180 -18.40 -21.05 22.56
N SER A 181 -18.85 -19.81 22.80
CA SER A 181 -19.30 -19.35 24.12
C SER A 181 -20.75 -18.93 24.14
N SER A 182 -21.42 -19.13 25.27
CA SER A 182 -22.72 -18.54 25.58
C SER A 182 -22.64 -17.46 26.66
N SER A 183 -21.43 -16.92 26.90
CA SER A 183 -21.21 -15.86 27.90
C SER A 183 -21.74 -14.49 27.45
N SER A 184 -21.93 -13.58 28.40
CA SER A 184 -22.37 -12.20 28.12
C SER A 184 -21.34 -11.38 27.35
N TYR A 185 -20.07 -11.43 27.74
CA TYR A 185 -18.97 -10.68 27.11
C TYR A 185 -17.98 -11.66 26.50
N VAL A 186 -17.86 -11.59 25.18
CA VAL A 186 -17.07 -12.55 24.41
C VAL A 186 -16.18 -11.84 23.41
N GLY A 187 -14.88 -12.12 23.49
CA GLY A 187 -13.88 -11.63 22.54
C GLY A 187 -13.01 -12.75 21.99
N GLY A 188 -12.49 -12.60 20.78
CA GLY A 188 -11.47 -13.53 20.27
C GLY A 188 -10.17 -13.46 21.07
N LEU A 189 -9.79 -12.29 21.60
CA LEU A 189 -8.62 -12.13 22.47
C LEU A 189 -9.01 -12.03 23.95
N ALA A 190 -9.92 -11.12 24.29
CA ALA A 190 -10.32 -10.86 25.68
C ALA A 190 -11.83 -10.70 25.83
N GLY A 191 -12.42 -11.30 26.88
CA GLY A 191 -13.84 -11.08 27.16
C GLY A 191 -14.12 -9.64 27.60
N PHE A 192 -13.28 -9.11 28.49
CA PHE A 192 -13.42 -7.76 29.05
C PHE A 192 -12.07 -7.09 29.24
N ASN A 193 -11.99 -5.82 28.83
CA ASN A 193 -10.80 -4.98 28.97
C ASN A 193 -11.09 -3.74 29.84
N ASP A 194 -10.33 -3.57 30.93
CA ASP A 194 -10.21 -2.32 31.69
C ASP A 194 -8.73 -1.90 31.85
N GLY A 195 -7.85 -2.48 31.02
CA GLY A 195 -6.42 -2.17 30.93
C GLY A 195 -6.02 -1.74 29.52
N LEU A 196 -4.77 -2.03 29.12
CA LEU A 196 -4.25 -1.70 27.80
C LEU A 196 -4.05 -2.97 26.95
N ILE A 197 -4.63 -2.97 25.75
CA ILE A 197 -4.34 -3.95 24.70
C ILE A 197 -3.62 -3.21 23.57
N ASN A 198 -2.39 -3.61 23.28
CA ASN A 198 -1.56 -2.97 22.28
C ASN A 198 -0.92 -3.97 21.32
N ASN A 199 -0.84 -3.63 20.04
CA ASN A 199 -0.20 -4.45 19.01
C ASN A 199 -0.61 -5.93 19.05
N SER A 200 -1.91 -6.18 19.26
CA SER A 200 -2.43 -7.51 19.55
C SER A 200 -3.63 -7.81 18.65
N TYR A 201 -3.84 -9.09 18.35
CA TYR A 201 -4.86 -9.44 17.36
C TYR A 201 -5.54 -10.80 17.56
N SER A 202 -6.67 -10.98 16.88
CA SER A 202 -7.39 -12.26 16.83
C SER A 202 -7.69 -12.68 15.40
N LEU A 203 -7.60 -14.00 15.15
CA LEU A 203 -7.86 -14.63 13.86
C LEU A 203 -8.99 -15.67 13.91
N GLY A 204 -9.16 -16.36 15.05
CA GLY A 204 -10.09 -17.47 15.20
C GLY A 204 -11.55 -17.03 15.12
N GLU A 205 -12.43 -17.90 14.61
CA GLU A 205 -13.86 -17.62 14.52
C GLU A 205 -14.47 -17.45 15.92
N VAL A 206 -15.27 -16.39 16.08
CA VAL A 206 -16.04 -16.12 17.30
C VAL A 206 -17.50 -16.49 17.00
N ASN A 207 -17.91 -17.66 17.47
CA ASN A 207 -19.25 -18.18 17.22
C ASN A 207 -20.01 -18.34 18.53
N ILE A 208 -21.17 -17.70 18.60
CA ILE A 208 -21.99 -17.74 19.81
C ILE A 208 -23.34 -18.40 19.54
N ILE A 209 -23.65 -19.33 20.44
CA ILE A 209 -24.97 -19.96 20.60
C ILE A 209 -25.48 -19.57 22.01
N VAL A 210 -26.22 -18.47 22.15
CA VAL A 210 -26.73 -18.02 23.47
C VAL A 210 -28.11 -18.64 23.81
N PRO A 211 -28.30 -19.23 25.00
CA PRO A 211 -29.61 -19.45 25.62
C PRO A 211 -30.19 -18.15 26.21
N SER A 212 -31.46 -17.86 25.96
CA SER A 212 -32.13 -16.58 26.24
C SER A 212 -31.91 -15.94 27.64
N GLY A 213 -31.62 -14.62 27.71
CA GLY A 213 -31.94 -13.79 28.89
C GLY A 213 -30.90 -12.78 29.43
N MET A 214 -29.69 -12.66 28.85
CA MET A 214 -28.63 -11.73 29.30
C MET A 214 -28.17 -10.80 28.17
N PRO A 215 -27.57 -9.62 28.45
CA PRO A 215 -26.88 -8.84 27.42
C PRO A 215 -25.76 -9.68 26.80
N SER A 216 -25.56 -9.52 25.49
CA SER A 216 -24.55 -10.25 24.73
C SER A 216 -23.77 -9.25 23.90
N GLU A 217 -22.55 -8.95 24.35
CA GLU A 217 -21.56 -8.11 23.68
C GLU A 217 -20.47 -8.99 23.08
N LEU A 218 -20.45 -9.02 21.75
CA LEU A 218 -19.53 -9.84 20.97
C LEU A 218 -18.55 -8.96 20.22
N GLY A 219 -17.26 -9.17 20.42
CA GLY A 219 -16.20 -8.57 19.62
C GLY A 219 -15.33 -9.64 18.98
N GLY A 220 -14.84 -9.41 17.77
CA GLY A 220 -13.79 -10.26 17.21
C GLY A 220 -12.52 -10.19 18.05
N LEU A 221 -12.17 -9.02 18.62
CA LEU A 221 -11.04 -8.87 19.54
C LEU A 221 -11.49 -8.86 21.01
N VAL A 222 -12.40 -7.94 21.37
CA VAL A 222 -12.81 -7.71 22.76
C VAL A 222 -14.33 -7.67 22.91
N GLY A 223 -14.91 -8.42 23.84
CA GLY A 223 -16.35 -8.35 24.11
C GLY A 223 -16.77 -6.95 24.59
N TYR A 224 -16.15 -6.50 25.68
CA TYR A 224 -16.46 -5.22 26.31
C TYR A 224 -15.17 -4.44 26.66
N ASN A 225 -15.01 -3.24 26.10
CA ASN A 225 -13.95 -2.30 26.43
C ASN A 225 -14.47 -1.22 27.39
N GLN A 226 -14.05 -1.29 28.65
CA GLN A 226 -14.51 -0.43 29.73
C GLN A 226 -13.92 0.98 29.64
N HIS A 227 -14.46 1.90 30.43
CA HIS A 227 -14.07 3.32 30.43
C HIS A 227 -12.56 3.58 30.56
N ASN A 228 -11.81 2.81 31.36
CA ASN A 228 -10.35 2.95 31.43
C ASN A 228 -9.61 2.06 30.41
N GLY A 229 -10.35 1.18 29.72
CA GLY A 229 -9.83 0.28 28.72
C GLY A 229 -9.35 1.04 27.49
N THR A 230 -8.12 0.73 27.07
CA THR A 230 -7.54 1.25 25.83
C THR A 230 -7.17 0.10 24.91
N ILE A 231 -7.51 0.23 23.63
CA ILE A 231 -7.11 -0.69 22.57
C ILE A 231 -6.36 0.14 21.52
N SER A 232 -5.11 -0.21 21.24
CA SER A 232 -4.28 0.52 20.27
C SER A 232 -3.53 -0.41 19.33
N ASN A 233 -3.36 0.00 18.07
CA ASN A 233 -2.56 -0.74 17.08
C ASN A 233 -2.99 -2.22 16.95
N SER A 234 -4.27 -2.51 17.15
CA SER A 234 -4.75 -3.88 17.36
C SER A 234 -5.84 -4.20 16.35
N TYR A 235 -6.02 -5.47 16.01
CA TYR A 235 -6.94 -5.82 14.93
C TYR A 235 -7.61 -7.18 15.09
N SER A 236 -8.70 -7.39 14.34
CA SER A 236 -9.37 -8.68 14.25
C SER A 236 -9.68 -9.08 12.82
N HIS A 237 -9.27 -10.30 12.45
CA HIS A 237 -9.72 -10.99 11.24
C HIS A 237 -10.83 -12.01 11.56
N ALA A 238 -11.26 -12.10 12.81
CA ALA A 238 -12.25 -13.07 13.25
C ALA A 238 -13.60 -12.79 12.59
N THR A 239 -14.21 -13.83 12.02
CA THR A 239 -15.63 -13.75 11.65
C THR A 239 -16.47 -13.88 12.92
N VAL A 240 -17.45 -12.99 13.08
CA VAL A 240 -18.27 -12.89 14.30
C VAL A 240 -19.73 -13.23 13.98
N PHE A 241 -20.20 -14.33 14.56
CA PHE A 241 -21.58 -14.81 14.36
C PHE A 241 -22.41 -14.74 15.65
N GLY A 242 -23.41 -13.85 15.68
CA GLY A 242 -24.42 -13.79 16.74
C GLY A 242 -25.72 -14.49 16.34
N THR A 243 -25.98 -15.69 16.87
CA THR A 243 -27.20 -16.45 16.53
C THR A 243 -28.40 -16.12 17.45
N ASN A 244 -29.52 -15.72 16.84
CA ASN A 244 -30.91 -15.66 17.38
C ASN A 244 -31.21 -14.81 18.66
N SER A 245 -32.43 -14.93 19.21
CA SER A 245 -33.44 -13.84 19.39
C SER A 245 -33.18 -12.69 20.37
N LEU A 246 -32.01 -12.59 21.01
CA LEU A 246 -31.72 -11.57 22.04
C LEU A 246 -30.36 -10.86 21.91
N VAL A 247 -29.53 -11.20 20.92
CA VAL A 247 -28.20 -10.58 20.80
C VAL A 247 -28.31 -9.14 20.31
N ASN A 248 -27.79 -8.19 21.10
CA ASN A 248 -28.04 -6.77 20.91
C ASN A 248 -26.79 -5.94 20.62
N ARG A 249 -25.56 -6.50 20.61
CA ARG A 249 -24.32 -5.74 20.35
C ARG A 249 -23.23 -6.63 19.76
N VAL A 250 -22.97 -6.51 18.46
CA VAL A 250 -21.95 -7.31 17.77
C VAL A 250 -21.03 -6.40 16.99
N GLY A 251 -19.72 -6.46 17.25
CA GLY A 251 -18.69 -5.71 16.55
C GLY A 251 -17.61 -6.63 15.99
N GLY A 252 -17.05 -6.29 14.82
CA GLY A 252 -15.91 -7.02 14.28
C GLY A 252 -14.65 -6.86 15.14
N LEU A 253 -14.42 -5.69 15.75
CA LEU A 253 -13.38 -5.50 16.76
C LEU A 253 -13.93 -5.63 18.17
N VAL A 254 -14.95 -4.83 18.51
CA VAL A 254 -15.44 -4.68 19.89
C VAL A 254 -16.97 -4.74 19.98
N GLY A 255 -17.51 -5.55 20.89
CA GLY A 255 -18.96 -5.60 21.10
C GLY A 255 -19.51 -4.29 21.67
N TYR A 256 -18.95 -3.83 22.78
CA TYR A 256 -19.28 -2.54 23.40
C TYR A 256 -18.02 -1.76 23.79
N ASN A 257 -17.94 -0.50 23.37
CA ASN A 257 -16.84 0.39 23.70
C ASN A 257 -17.30 1.58 24.55
N TRP A 258 -16.67 1.78 25.71
CA TRP A 258 -16.76 3.00 26.53
C TRP A 258 -15.40 3.67 26.76
N GLY A 259 -14.31 2.96 26.47
CA GLY A 259 -12.96 3.47 26.56
C GLY A 259 -12.46 4.08 25.25
N ILE A 260 -11.17 3.94 25.00
CA ILE A 260 -10.48 4.48 23.83
C ILE A 260 -10.08 3.33 22.90
N ILE A 261 -10.35 3.51 21.61
CA ILE A 261 -9.82 2.67 20.54
C ILE A 261 -9.07 3.57 19.55
N ASP A 262 -7.83 3.25 19.24
CA ASP A 262 -6.99 4.05 18.34
C ASP A 262 -6.19 3.14 17.39
N ASN A 263 -6.02 3.59 16.14
CA ASN A 263 -5.23 2.93 15.11
C ASN A 263 -5.50 1.42 15.02
N SER A 264 -6.76 1.02 14.96
CA SER A 264 -7.17 -0.38 15.07
C SER A 264 -8.15 -0.75 13.95
N TYR A 265 -8.23 -2.02 13.58
CA TYR A 265 -9.05 -2.43 12.43
C TYR A 265 -9.71 -3.79 12.53
N ALA A 266 -10.81 -3.98 11.81
CA ALA A 266 -11.53 -5.26 11.72
C ALA A 266 -11.88 -5.62 10.28
N THR A 267 -11.59 -6.85 9.87
CA THR A 267 -11.78 -7.31 8.48
C THR A 267 -12.67 -8.53 8.34
N GLY A 268 -12.92 -9.26 9.44
CA GLY A 268 -13.83 -10.40 9.43
C GLY A 268 -15.30 -9.99 9.28
N GLY A 269 -16.09 -10.83 8.61
CA GLY A 269 -17.52 -10.59 8.44
C GLY A 269 -18.28 -10.62 9.77
N VAL A 270 -19.32 -9.79 9.88
CA VAL A 270 -20.12 -9.65 11.11
C VAL A 270 -21.57 -9.96 10.82
N SER A 271 -22.16 -10.90 11.53
CA SER A 271 -23.58 -11.23 11.43
C SER A 271 -24.27 -11.21 12.79
N GLY A 272 -25.45 -10.61 12.89
CA GLY A 272 -26.23 -10.67 14.12
C GLY A 272 -27.64 -10.09 14.04
N ARG A 273 -28.26 -9.88 15.21
CA ARG A 273 -29.64 -9.40 15.30
C ARG A 273 -29.74 -7.88 15.37
N ASN A 274 -29.30 -7.26 16.45
CA ASN A 274 -29.46 -5.81 16.66
C ASN A 274 -28.15 -5.15 17.10
N SER A 275 -27.97 -3.88 16.74
CA SER A 275 -26.77 -3.04 16.99
C SER A 275 -25.48 -3.76 16.59
N ILE A 276 -25.42 -3.99 15.27
CA ILE A 276 -24.33 -4.68 14.58
C ILE A 276 -23.45 -3.65 13.88
N GLY A 277 -22.15 -3.71 14.13
CA GLY A 277 -21.14 -2.88 13.46
C GLY A 277 -20.00 -3.71 12.91
N GLY A 278 -19.47 -3.37 11.74
CA GLY A 278 -18.26 -4.02 11.22
C GLY A 278 -17.04 -3.77 12.11
N PHE A 279 -17.01 -2.65 12.84
CA PHE A 279 -15.98 -2.34 13.82
C PHE A 279 -16.48 -2.51 15.26
N VAL A 280 -17.58 -1.83 15.60
CA VAL A 280 -18.10 -1.80 16.97
C VAL A 280 -19.61 -1.98 17.02
N GLY A 281 -20.10 -2.87 17.88
CA GLY A 281 -21.55 -3.04 18.07
C GLY A 281 -22.18 -1.77 18.61
N ASN A 282 -21.75 -1.36 19.81
CA ASN A 282 -22.18 -0.11 20.43
C ASN A 282 -21.00 0.71 20.97
N ASN A 283 -20.97 2.00 20.62
CA ASN A 283 -19.94 2.93 21.04
C ASN A 283 -20.52 4.05 21.93
N ARG A 284 -19.87 4.26 23.07
CA ARG A 284 -20.00 5.40 24.00
C ARG A 284 -18.64 6.04 24.31
N GLY A 285 -17.58 5.52 23.70
CA GLY A 285 -16.21 5.94 23.94
C GLY A 285 -15.66 6.79 22.80
N THR A 286 -14.34 6.82 22.72
CA THR A 286 -13.59 7.49 21.66
C THR A 286 -13.01 6.45 20.70
N ILE A 287 -13.19 6.66 19.40
CA ILE A 287 -12.59 5.85 18.34
C ILE A 287 -11.84 6.77 17.37
N LEU A 288 -10.56 6.50 17.14
CA LEU A 288 -9.67 7.29 16.32
C LEU A 288 -8.95 6.41 15.30
N ASN A 289 -8.68 6.93 14.10
CA ASN A 289 -7.76 6.34 13.12
C ASN A 289 -8.06 4.86 12.79
N SER A 290 -9.33 4.46 12.80
CA SER A 290 -9.72 3.05 12.83
C SER A 290 -10.63 2.69 11.66
N HIS A 291 -10.64 1.42 11.25
CA HIS A 291 -11.44 1.03 10.09
C HIS A 291 -12.04 -0.37 10.13
N SER A 292 -13.11 -0.58 9.37
CA SER A 292 -13.69 -1.90 9.10
C SER A 292 -13.83 -2.20 7.61
N THR A 293 -13.56 -3.45 7.23
CA THR A 293 -13.68 -3.90 5.82
C THR A 293 -14.56 -5.13 5.63
N GLY A 294 -14.90 -5.83 6.71
CA GLY A 294 -15.80 -7.00 6.65
C GLY A 294 -17.25 -6.62 6.37
N ASP A 295 -17.94 -7.44 5.59
CA ASP A 295 -19.37 -7.28 5.34
C ASP A 295 -20.19 -7.47 6.63
N VAL A 296 -21.24 -6.68 6.77
CA VAL A 296 -22.13 -6.63 7.94
C VAL A 296 -23.53 -7.04 7.57
N PHE A 297 -24.06 -8.07 8.24
CA PHE A 297 -25.40 -8.57 8.04
C PHE A 297 -26.23 -8.53 9.32
N GLY A 298 -27.31 -7.75 9.31
CA GLY A 298 -28.23 -7.60 10.43
C GLY A 298 -29.64 -8.11 10.12
N THR A 299 -30.37 -8.53 11.16
CA THR A 299 -31.77 -8.97 11.05
C THR A 299 -32.75 -8.05 11.79
N HIS A 300 -32.28 -6.91 12.31
CA HIS A 300 -33.07 -5.95 13.09
C HIS A 300 -32.62 -4.48 12.88
N GLN A 301 -33.00 -3.61 13.82
CA GLN A 301 -33.12 -2.16 13.65
C GLN A 301 -31.84 -1.32 13.65
N LEU A 302 -30.68 -1.85 14.01
CA LEU A 302 -29.47 -1.03 14.18
C LEU A 302 -28.30 -1.73 13.51
N VAL A 303 -27.93 -1.28 12.31
CA VAL A 303 -26.90 -1.92 11.50
C VAL A 303 -26.01 -0.84 10.87
N GLY A 304 -24.70 -0.95 11.06
CA GLY A 304 -23.72 -0.04 10.47
C GLY A 304 -22.52 -0.78 9.91
N GLY A 305 -21.96 -0.33 8.78
CA GLY A 305 -20.69 -0.89 8.29
C GLY A 305 -19.51 -0.67 9.25
N PHE A 306 -19.55 0.38 10.06
CA PHE A 306 -18.59 0.66 11.14
C PHE A 306 -19.21 0.43 12.52
N ALA A 307 -20.29 1.15 12.87
CA ALA A 307 -20.91 1.07 14.18
C ALA A 307 -22.43 0.81 14.11
N GLY A 308 -22.93 -0.13 14.91
CA GLY A 308 -24.38 -0.36 15.00
C GLY A 308 -25.10 0.81 15.68
N ASN A 309 -24.63 1.17 16.88
CA ASN A 309 -25.16 2.29 17.67
C ASN A 309 -24.03 3.15 18.24
N ASN A 310 -24.10 4.46 18.02
CA ASN A 310 -23.13 5.45 18.48
C ASN A 310 -23.84 6.51 19.33
N ASN A 311 -23.56 6.54 20.63
CA ASN A 311 -24.32 7.34 21.61
C ASN A 311 -23.41 8.04 22.61
N ASP A 312 -23.50 9.36 22.69
CA ASP A 312 -22.64 10.21 23.53
C ASP A 312 -21.15 9.90 23.34
N ALA A 313 -20.74 9.77 22.07
CA ALA A 313 -19.44 9.23 21.68
C ALA A 313 -18.66 10.17 20.76
N TYR A 314 -17.39 9.84 20.50
CA TYR A 314 -16.55 10.55 19.55
C TYR A 314 -15.90 9.58 18.55
N ILE A 315 -16.07 9.84 17.26
CA ILE A 315 -15.41 9.10 16.18
C ILE A 315 -14.68 10.09 15.28
N ASN A 316 -13.40 9.87 15.06
CA ASN A 316 -12.59 10.71 14.17
C ASN A 316 -11.68 9.86 13.28
N ASN A 317 -11.47 10.33 12.05
CA ASN A 317 -10.54 9.75 11.08
C ASN A 317 -10.73 8.23 10.91
N SER A 318 -11.98 7.81 10.72
CA SER A 318 -12.34 6.38 10.71
C SER A 318 -13.20 6.03 9.51
N TYR A 319 -13.14 4.79 9.02
CA TYR A 319 -13.85 4.42 7.80
C TYR A 319 -14.37 2.99 7.73
N ALA A 320 -15.37 2.78 6.87
CA ALA A 320 -15.91 1.45 6.54
C ALA A 320 -15.95 1.19 5.03
N THR A 321 -15.49 0.01 4.61
CA THR A 321 -15.52 -0.41 3.20
C THR A 321 -16.40 -1.63 2.92
N GLY A 322 -16.70 -2.44 3.94
CA GLY A 322 -17.62 -3.58 3.81
C GLY A 322 -19.07 -3.14 3.62
N ASN A 323 -19.88 -3.97 2.95
CA ASN A 323 -21.30 -3.70 2.75
C ASN A 323 -22.07 -3.84 4.07
N ALA A 324 -23.16 -3.07 4.22
CA ALA A 324 -24.06 -3.16 5.35
C ALA A 324 -25.46 -3.56 4.86
N GLU A 325 -25.96 -4.70 5.34
CA GLU A 325 -27.25 -5.26 4.92
C GLU A 325 -28.19 -5.51 6.11
N SER A 326 -29.48 -5.18 5.95
CA SER A 326 -30.51 -5.50 6.93
C SER A 326 -31.76 -6.10 6.30
N THR A 327 -32.23 -7.23 6.83
CA THR A 327 -33.49 -7.87 6.41
C THR A 327 -34.69 -7.45 7.25
N TYR A 328 -34.56 -6.43 8.11
CA TYR A 328 -35.67 -5.95 8.95
C TYR A 328 -36.76 -5.29 8.11
N SER A 329 -38.03 -5.68 8.31
CA SER A 329 -39.16 -5.33 7.43
C SER A 329 -40.38 -4.74 8.14
N ASP A 330 -40.32 -4.44 9.44
CA ASP A 330 -41.46 -3.82 10.12
C ASP A 330 -41.63 -2.38 9.66
N VAL A 331 -42.67 -2.12 8.87
CA VAL A 331 -42.96 -0.78 8.32
C VAL A 331 -43.33 0.27 9.37
N ASN A 332 -43.64 -0.14 10.61
CA ASN A 332 -44.01 0.76 11.70
C ASN A 332 -42.81 1.16 12.57
N GLN A 333 -41.63 0.61 12.29
CA GLN A 333 -40.43 0.82 13.07
C GLN A 333 -39.22 1.04 12.15
N PRO A 334 -38.32 1.97 12.47
CA PRO A 334 -37.18 2.24 11.60
C PRO A 334 -36.12 1.11 11.66
N SER A 335 -35.52 0.78 10.52
CA SER A 335 -34.40 -0.17 10.41
C SER A 335 -33.03 0.41 10.71
N ARG A 336 -32.90 1.74 10.76
CA ARG A 336 -31.65 2.51 11.00
C ARG A 336 -30.40 1.79 10.49
N LEU A 337 -30.31 1.74 9.16
CA LEU A 337 -29.21 1.10 8.44
C LEU A 337 -28.31 2.18 7.85
N GLY A 338 -27.01 2.16 8.20
CA GLY A 338 -26.00 3.06 7.63
C GLY A 338 -24.84 2.30 7.03
N GLY A 339 -24.26 2.79 5.93
CA GLY A 339 -22.97 2.25 5.46
C GLY A 339 -21.82 2.52 6.42
N PHE A 340 -21.92 3.53 7.29
CA PHE A 340 -20.99 3.77 8.41
C PHE A 340 -21.66 3.48 9.76
N ILE A 341 -22.71 4.22 10.14
CA ILE A 341 -23.36 4.10 11.46
C ILE A 341 -24.86 3.82 11.30
N GLY A 342 -25.38 2.82 12.02
CA GLY A 342 -26.83 2.58 12.06
C GLY A 342 -27.59 3.73 12.73
N TYR A 343 -27.35 3.95 14.02
CA TYR A 343 -27.96 5.03 14.80
C TYR A 343 -26.91 5.89 15.51
N ASN A 344 -26.95 7.20 15.25
CA ASN A 344 -26.04 8.19 15.81
C ASN A 344 -26.83 9.16 16.70
N SER A 345 -26.53 9.28 18.00
CA SER A 345 -27.41 9.99 18.93
C SER A 345 -26.71 10.67 20.11
N GLY A 346 -27.42 11.60 20.75
CA GLY A 346 -26.93 12.32 21.93
C GLY A 346 -25.88 13.36 21.58
N SER A 347 -24.95 13.64 22.48
CA SER A 347 -23.88 14.65 22.30
C SER A 347 -22.75 14.17 21.39
N THR A 348 -23.05 13.25 20.47
CA THR A 348 -22.07 12.55 19.64
C THR A 348 -21.50 13.46 18.57
N ILE A 349 -20.19 13.31 18.32
CA ILE A 349 -19.48 13.97 17.24
C ILE A 349 -18.80 12.91 16.37
N VAL A 350 -19.08 12.94 15.07
CA VAL A 350 -18.40 12.13 14.05
C VAL A 350 -17.73 13.07 13.07
N GLU A 351 -16.43 12.93 12.86
CA GLU A 351 -15.71 13.79 11.93
C GLU A 351 -14.63 13.09 11.13
N ASN A 352 -14.29 13.66 9.98
CA ASN A 352 -13.21 13.19 9.11
C ASN A 352 -13.34 11.71 8.72
N SER A 353 -14.57 11.20 8.59
CA SER A 353 -14.86 9.77 8.50
C SER A 353 -15.66 9.44 7.25
N TYR A 354 -15.61 8.20 6.77
CA TYR A 354 -16.27 7.84 5.52
C TYR A 354 -16.75 6.40 5.39
N SER A 355 -17.70 6.17 4.48
CA SER A 355 -18.13 4.84 4.06
C SER A 355 -18.12 4.68 2.54
N ILE A 356 -17.67 3.53 2.05
CA ILE A 356 -17.72 3.19 0.61
C ILE A 356 -18.47 1.88 0.30
N GLY A 357 -18.76 1.07 1.33
CA GLY A 357 -19.59 -0.13 1.17
C GLY A 357 -21.07 0.22 0.97
N ASN A 358 -21.79 -0.60 0.21
CA ASN A 358 -23.21 -0.36 -0.06
C ASN A 358 -24.06 -0.54 1.21
N ALA A 359 -25.18 0.19 1.30
CA ALA A 359 -26.18 0.04 2.34
C ALA A 359 -27.48 -0.54 1.75
N THR A 360 -27.85 -1.77 2.11
CA THR A 360 -29.04 -2.47 1.56
C THR A 360 -30.04 -2.83 2.66
N GLY A 361 -31.22 -2.22 2.64
CA GLY A 361 -32.30 -2.50 3.60
C GLY A 361 -33.67 -2.55 2.92
N ILE A 362 -34.73 -2.84 3.68
CA ILE A 362 -36.11 -2.91 3.13
C ILE A 362 -37.14 -2.10 3.93
N ALA A 363 -36.82 -1.64 5.14
CA ALA A 363 -37.70 -0.79 5.94
C ALA A 363 -37.30 0.70 5.82
N LYS A 364 -37.35 1.46 6.91
CA LYS A 364 -37.13 2.93 6.92
C LYS A 364 -35.80 3.36 7.56
N HIS A 365 -35.34 4.56 7.20
CA HIS A 365 -34.09 5.18 7.68
C HIS A 365 -32.86 4.43 7.17
N ILE A 366 -32.59 4.55 5.88
CA ILE A 366 -31.44 3.91 5.22
C ILE A 366 -30.53 5.00 4.64
N GLY A 367 -29.28 5.06 5.11
CA GLY A 367 -28.30 6.04 4.67
C GLY A 367 -27.00 5.42 4.18
N GLY A 368 -26.34 6.04 3.21
CA GLY A 368 -25.01 5.59 2.79
C GLY A 368 -23.94 5.82 3.86
N PHE A 369 -24.06 6.86 4.69
CA PHE A 369 -23.22 7.10 5.86
C PHE A 369 -23.96 6.72 7.15
N ILE A 370 -25.09 7.36 7.46
CA ILE A 370 -25.84 7.17 8.72
C ILE A 370 -27.29 6.76 8.45
N GLY A 371 -27.79 5.73 9.14
CA GLY A 371 -29.21 5.38 9.07
C GLY A 371 -30.10 6.48 9.67
N GLU A 372 -29.91 6.80 10.95
CA GLU A 372 -30.58 7.93 11.62
C GLU A 372 -29.60 8.72 12.50
N ASN A 373 -29.63 10.05 12.37
CA ASN A 373 -28.86 10.99 13.19
C ASN A 373 -29.81 11.77 14.10
N SER A 374 -29.65 11.68 15.42
CA SER A 374 -30.57 12.24 16.43
C SER A 374 -29.84 13.16 17.42
N GLY A 375 -29.88 14.47 17.17
CA GLY A 375 -29.23 15.50 18.00
C GLY A 375 -27.70 15.46 18.00
N ALA A 376 -27.11 14.68 17.09
CA ALA A 376 -25.67 14.50 16.98
C ALA A 376 -25.09 15.35 15.83
N THR A 377 -23.77 15.56 15.90
CA THR A 377 -23.02 16.39 14.94
C THR A 377 -22.15 15.53 14.04
N VAL A 378 -22.17 15.79 12.73
CA VAL A 378 -21.32 15.14 11.73
C VAL A 378 -20.58 16.21 10.91
N LYS A 379 -19.27 16.03 10.71
CA LYS A 379 -18.41 16.99 10.00
C LYS A 379 -17.43 16.31 9.05
N ASN A 380 -17.06 16.97 7.95
CA ASN A 380 -15.94 16.56 7.10
C ASN A 380 -16.00 15.08 6.68
N SER A 381 -17.18 14.58 6.38
CA SER A 381 -17.43 13.15 6.21
C SER A 381 -18.15 12.87 4.90
N TYR A 382 -17.98 11.66 4.35
CA TYR A 382 -18.65 11.31 3.09
C TYR A 382 -19.10 9.86 3.01
N SER A 383 -19.98 9.62 2.03
CA SER A 383 -20.38 8.28 1.60
C SER A 383 -20.24 8.12 0.09
N ALA A 384 -19.76 6.95 -0.34
CA ALA A 384 -19.64 6.59 -1.74
C ALA A 384 -20.31 5.25 -2.09
N GLY A 385 -20.73 4.48 -1.08
CA GLY A 385 -21.50 3.25 -1.30
C GLY A 385 -22.91 3.56 -1.78
N ASN A 386 -23.45 2.70 -2.64
CA ASN A 386 -24.82 2.84 -3.12
C ASN A 386 -25.81 2.48 -2.00
N VAL A 387 -26.98 3.10 -2.05
CA VAL A 387 -28.05 2.94 -1.07
C VAL A 387 -29.25 2.28 -1.73
N TYR A 388 -29.65 1.13 -1.19
CA TYR A 388 -30.77 0.34 -1.70
C TYR A 388 -31.80 0.14 -0.59
N GLY A 389 -33.08 0.45 -0.87
CA GLY A 389 -34.13 0.04 0.05
C GLY A 389 -35.49 0.69 -0.04
N GLY A 390 -36.21 0.69 1.10
CA GLY A 390 -37.64 1.00 1.23
C GLY A 390 -37.98 2.49 1.35
N ASP A 391 -38.29 2.98 2.55
CA ASP A 391 -38.67 4.39 2.77
C ASP A 391 -37.53 5.20 3.41
N GLU A 392 -37.51 6.51 3.19
CA GLU A 392 -36.56 7.44 3.85
C GLU A 392 -35.10 7.07 3.58
N LEU A 393 -34.75 7.08 2.28
CA LEU A 393 -33.41 6.80 1.77
C LEU A 393 -32.65 8.11 1.56
N GLY A 394 -31.44 8.19 2.10
CA GLY A 394 -30.50 9.28 1.81
C GLY A 394 -29.16 8.75 1.35
N GLY A 395 -28.55 9.37 0.35
CA GLY A 395 -27.18 9.00 -0.04
C GLY A 395 -26.19 9.17 1.10
N PHE A 396 -26.35 10.20 1.95
CA PHE A 396 -25.57 10.38 3.17
C PHE A 396 -26.31 9.89 4.42
N VAL A 397 -27.50 10.42 4.69
CA VAL A 397 -28.27 10.11 5.91
C VAL A 397 -29.72 9.75 5.63
N GLY A 398 -30.20 8.62 6.17
CA GLY A 398 -31.60 8.20 5.99
C GLY A 398 -32.58 9.19 6.63
N ALA A 399 -32.41 9.47 7.92
CA ALA A 399 -33.21 10.43 8.65
C ALA A 399 -32.42 11.29 9.65
N THR A 400 -32.88 12.53 9.89
CA THR A 400 -32.37 13.39 10.97
C THR A 400 -33.48 13.80 11.93
N THR A 401 -33.21 13.76 13.23
CA THR A 401 -34.13 14.17 14.31
C THR A 401 -33.36 14.94 15.41
N GLY A 402 -34.09 15.48 16.38
CA GLY A 402 -33.50 16.06 17.61
C GLY A 402 -32.56 17.25 17.40
N SER A 403 -32.76 18.04 16.35
CA SER A 403 -31.91 19.21 15.98
C SER A 403 -30.46 18.84 15.65
N SER A 404 -30.32 17.83 14.79
CA SER A 404 -29.04 17.35 14.26
C SER A 404 -28.28 18.40 13.46
N VAL A 405 -26.95 18.27 13.41
CA VAL A 405 -26.08 19.14 12.60
C VAL A 405 -25.19 18.30 11.69
N ILE A 406 -25.27 18.53 10.38
CA ILE A 406 -24.38 17.94 9.38
C ILE A 406 -23.70 19.07 8.62
N ASN A 407 -22.38 19.07 8.62
CA ASN A 407 -21.57 20.15 8.05
C ASN A 407 -20.46 19.59 7.17
N GLN A 408 -20.13 20.27 6.07
CA GLN A 408 -18.94 19.96 5.27
C GLN A 408 -18.91 18.50 4.82
N SER A 409 -20.04 17.95 4.39
CA SER A 409 -20.19 16.52 4.13
C SER A 409 -20.85 16.25 2.79
N PHE A 410 -20.56 15.09 2.19
CA PHE A 410 -21.07 14.80 0.84
C PHE A 410 -21.39 13.32 0.59
N SER A 411 -22.16 13.07 -0.46
CA SER A 411 -22.53 11.71 -0.90
C SER A 411 -22.42 11.55 -2.41
N THR A 412 -21.83 10.43 -2.83
CA THR A 412 -21.56 10.14 -4.24
C THR A 412 -22.17 8.83 -4.75
N GLY A 413 -22.60 7.95 -3.84
CA GLY A 413 -23.26 6.70 -4.21
C GLY A 413 -24.68 6.91 -4.72
N ASP A 414 -25.12 6.06 -5.64
CA ASP A 414 -26.47 6.08 -6.18
C ASP A 414 -27.49 5.67 -5.10
N VAL A 415 -28.69 6.25 -5.15
CA VAL A 415 -29.79 5.95 -4.23
C VAL A 415 -30.95 5.33 -5.02
N ASP A 416 -31.20 4.04 -4.80
CA ASP A 416 -32.18 3.26 -5.56
C ASP A 416 -33.24 2.67 -4.63
N HIS A 417 -34.45 3.23 -4.73
CA HIS A 417 -35.63 2.73 -4.04
C HIS A 417 -36.08 1.38 -4.63
N ARG A 418 -36.08 0.34 -3.79
CA ARG A 418 -36.46 -1.04 -4.11
C ARG A 418 -37.51 -1.54 -3.12
N GLY A 419 -38.76 -1.71 -3.54
CA GLY A 419 -39.80 -2.34 -2.71
C GLY A 419 -41.22 -1.85 -2.98
N GLY A 420 -42.20 -2.59 -2.45
CA GLY A 420 -43.63 -2.26 -2.49
C GLY A 420 -44.04 -1.39 -1.30
N GLY A 421 -43.79 -0.09 -1.40
CA GLY A 421 -44.18 0.96 -0.46
C GLY A 421 -44.24 2.29 -1.19
N TYR A 422 -45.11 3.20 -0.77
CA TYR A 422 -45.22 4.53 -1.38
C TYR A 422 -44.10 5.43 -0.85
N GLY A 423 -42.88 5.27 -1.38
CA GLY A 423 -41.64 5.93 -0.92
C GLY A 423 -41.85 7.29 -0.26
N ILE A 424 -41.67 7.39 1.06
CA ILE A 424 -42.07 8.61 1.83
C ILE A 424 -41.00 9.73 1.79
N GLY A 425 -39.79 9.44 1.33
CA GLY A 425 -38.74 10.43 1.09
C GLY A 425 -37.49 9.77 0.51
N VAL A 426 -37.02 10.23 -0.65
CA VAL A 426 -35.76 9.77 -1.25
C VAL A 426 -34.93 10.99 -1.60
N GLY A 427 -33.76 11.12 -0.99
CA GLY A 427 -32.86 12.24 -1.18
C GLY A 427 -31.46 11.80 -1.58
N GLY A 428 -30.81 12.59 -2.44
CA GLY A 428 -29.41 12.33 -2.80
C GLY A 428 -28.47 12.49 -1.62
N PHE A 429 -28.79 13.35 -0.66
CA PHE A 429 -28.06 13.54 0.59
C PHE A 429 -28.86 13.05 1.80
N VAL A 430 -30.08 13.57 2.00
CA VAL A 430 -30.93 13.24 3.17
C VAL A 430 -32.29 12.68 2.75
N GLY A 431 -32.69 11.54 3.30
CA GLY A 431 -34.01 10.97 3.05
C GLY A 431 -35.14 11.82 3.65
N SER A 432 -35.09 12.03 4.98
CA SER A 432 -36.05 12.86 5.73
C SER A 432 -35.37 13.67 6.83
N SER A 433 -35.70 14.97 6.92
CA SER A 433 -35.26 15.83 8.04
C SER A 433 -36.42 16.23 8.92
N GLU A 434 -36.31 15.97 10.22
CA GLU A 434 -37.26 16.35 11.27
C GLU A 434 -36.59 17.22 12.37
N ASP A 435 -37.42 17.88 13.19
CA ASP A 435 -37.04 18.61 14.41
C ASP A 435 -35.92 19.66 14.26
N SER A 436 -36.00 20.48 13.22
CA SER A 436 -35.14 21.66 13.04
C SER A 436 -33.64 21.35 12.90
N SER A 437 -33.32 20.30 12.12
CA SER A 437 -31.94 19.93 11.80
C SER A 437 -31.27 20.92 10.85
N VAL A 438 -29.93 20.98 10.86
CA VAL A 438 -29.13 21.97 10.12
C VAL A 438 -28.13 21.25 9.21
N PHE A 439 -28.15 21.62 7.93
CA PHE A 439 -27.23 21.14 6.89
C PHE A 439 -26.46 22.33 6.33
N VAL A 440 -25.12 22.28 6.39
CA VAL A 440 -24.25 23.37 5.95
C VAL A 440 -23.15 22.81 5.06
N ASP A 441 -22.79 23.54 3.99
CA ASP A 441 -21.65 23.22 3.13
C ASP A 441 -21.67 21.74 2.68
N SER A 442 -22.79 21.27 2.13
CA SER A 442 -23.00 19.84 1.86
C SER A 442 -23.52 19.58 0.45
N TYR A 443 -23.16 18.43 -0.14
CA TYR A 443 -23.60 18.15 -1.51
C TYR A 443 -23.84 16.67 -1.83
N ALA A 444 -24.64 16.44 -2.87
CA ALA A 444 -24.87 15.11 -3.44
C ALA A 444 -24.65 15.10 -4.96
N VAL A 445 -24.11 13.99 -5.47
CA VAL A 445 -23.87 13.76 -6.91
C VAL A 445 -24.29 12.37 -7.42
N GLY A 446 -24.62 11.43 -6.52
CA GLY A 446 -25.10 10.10 -6.92
C GLY A 446 -26.52 10.15 -7.49
N ASN A 447 -26.81 9.33 -8.50
CA ASN A 447 -28.10 9.32 -9.17
C ASN A 447 -29.20 8.77 -8.27
N ILE A 448 -30.44 9.21 -8.49
CA ILE A 448 -31.59 8.75 -7.71
C ILE A 448 -32.59 8.03 -8.59
N GLN A 449 -33.02 6.87 -8.14
CA GLN A 449 -34.23 6.20 -8.58
C GLN A 449 -35.27 6.23 -7.45
N GLY A 450 -36.39 6.93 -7.69
CA GLY A 450 -37.44 7.17 -6.69
C GLY A 450 -38.85 7.18 -7.28
N PHE A 451 -39.83 7.55 -6.46
CA PHE A 451 -41.23 7.66 -6.90
C PHE A 451 -41.93 8.89 -6.30
N PHE A 452 -42.18 8.89 -4.99
CA PHE A 452 -42.86 9.98 -4.27
C PHE A 452 -41.85 10.73 -3.38
N ARG A 453 -42.03 12.06 -3.20
CA ARG A 453 -41.16 12.90 -2.34
C ARG A 453 -39.67 12.69 -2.61
N THR A 454 -39.28 12.86 -3.86
CA THR A 454 -37.92 12.57 -4.34
C THR A 454 -37.20 13.87 -4.70
N GLY A 455 -36.09 14.16 -4.05
CA GLY A 455 -35.30 15.38 -4.29
C GLY A 455 -33.82 15.08 -4.50
N GLY A 456 -33.15 15.84 -5.38
CA GLY A 456 -31.72 15.66 -5.63
C GLY A 456 -30.83 15.86 -4.39
N PHE A 457 -31.25 16.65 -3.40
CA PHE A 457 -30.58 16.80 -2.12
C PHE A 457 -31.38 16.16 -0.98
N ALA A 458 -32.63 16.57 -0.79
CA ALA A 458 -33.49 16.08 0.29
C ALA A 458 -34.79 15.47 -0.23
N GLY A 459 -35.18 14.30 0.27
CA GLY A 459 -36.49 13.72 -0.04
C GLY A 459 -37.63 14.51 0.60
N ARG A 460 -37.55 14.70 1.92
CA ARG A 460 -38.52 15.47 2.71
C ARG A 460 -37.82 16.33 3.76
N THR A 461 -38.30 17.56 3.94
CA THR A 461 -37.92 18.41 5.07
C THR A 461 -39.14 18.78 5.89
N LYS A 462 -39.00 18.83 7.21
CA LYS A 462 -40.05 19.17 8.17
C LYS A 462 -39.48 19.95 9.36
N GLY A 463 -40.33 20.70 10.05
CA GLY A 463 -39.91 21.59 11.13
C GLY A 463 -39.08 22.76 10.61
N ASP A 464 -38.41 23.49 11.50
CA ASP A 464 -37.58 24.64 11.14
C ASP A 464 -36.18 24.16 10.66
N THR A 465 -36.17 23.19 9.72
CA THR A 465 -34.94 22.65 9.10
C THR A 465 -34.22 23.78 8.35
N GLN A 466 -32.89 23.82 8.44
CA GLN A 466 -32.06 24.80 7.75
C GLN A 466 -31.10 24.11 6.78
N ILE A 467 -31.11 24.53 5.52
CA ILE A 467 -30.16 24.07 4.50
C ILE A 467 -29.43 25.29 3.97
N VAL A 468 -28.13 25.37 4.21
CA VAL A 468 -27.30 26.53 3.87
C VAL A 468 -26.12 26.04 3.03
N ASN A 469 -25.77 26.79 1.98
CA ASN A 469 -24.60 26.51 1.15
C ASN A 469 -24.55 25.04 0.71
N SER A 470 -25.62 24.52 0.10
CA SER A 470 -25.69 23.12 -0.28
C SER A 470 -26.11 22.93 -1.74
N PHE A 471 -25.63 21.88 -2.40
CA PHE A 471 -25.97 21.64 -3.80
C PHE A 471 -26.27 20.18 -4.15
N SER A 472 -27.05 20.00 -5.23
CA SER A 472 -27.23 18.70 -5.89
C SER A 472 -26.83 18.76 -7.36
N ALA A 473 -25.99 17.82 -7.79
CA ALA A 473 -25.71 17.55 -9.19
C ALA A 473 -26.12 16.10 -9.51
N VAL A 474 -27.39 15.80 -9.25
CA VAL A 474 -27.95 14.45 -9.18
C VAL A 474 -29.00 14.27 -10.24
N PHE A 475 -28.91 13.23 -11.08
CA PHE A 475 -30.01 12.85 -11.97
C PHE A 475 -31.16 12.24 -11.17
N VAL A 476 -32.34 12.84 -11.25
CA VAL A 476 -33.54 12.39 -10.51
C VAL A 476 -34.48 11.64 -11.44
N ASN A 477 -34.49 10.32 -11.34
CA ASN A 477 -35.42 9.44 -12.04
C ASN A 477 -36.61 9.09 -11.15
N ALA A 478 -37.65 9.93 -11.17
CA ALA A 478 -38.90 9.71 -10.45
C ALA A 478 -40.09 10.33 -11.19
N SER A 479 -41.28 9.75 -11.02
CA SER A 479 -42.50 10.16 -11.77
C SER A 479 -43.75 10.32 -10.90
N GLY A 480 -43.64 10.29 -9.58
CA GLY A 480 -44.75 10.52 -8.65
C GLY A 480 -44.89 11.99 -8.23
N ASP A 481 -45.72 12.25 -7.22
CA ASP A 481 -45.90 13.60 -6.69
C ASP A 481 -44.72 14.05 -5.82
N ASN A 482 -44.47 15.36 -5.80
CA ASN A 482 -43.40 16.01 -5.03
C ASN A 482 -42.00 15.52 -5.45
N VAL A 483 -41.68 15.66 -6.74
CA VAL A 483 -40.38 15.36 -7.33
C VAL A 483 -39.71 16.66 -7.76
N ALA A 484 -38.42 16.84 -7.44
CA ALA A 484 -37.68 18.07 -7.75
C ALA A 484 -36.17 17.87 -7.78
N GLY A 485 -35.46 18.87 -8.32
CA GLY A 485 -34.00 18.85 -8.44
C GLY A 485 -33.26 19.02 -7.12
N PHE A 486 -33.89 19.60 -6.09
CA PHE A 486 -33.27 19.82 -4.78
C PHE A 486 -34.06 19.18 -3.63
N ILE A 487 -35.27 19.67 -3.31
CA ILE A 487 -36.12 19.14 -2.22
C ILE A 487 -37.38 18.51 -2.80
N GLY A 488 -37.61 17.22 -2.55
CA GLY A 488 -38.81 16.52 -3.00
C GLY A 488 -40.08 17.13 -2.42
N LYS A 489 -40.21 17.12 -1.08
CA LYS A 489 -41.32 17.79 -0.37
C LYS A 489 -40.82 18.63 0.80
N ARG A 490 -41.17 19.90 0.78
CA ARG A 490 -40.98 20.80 1.92
C ARG A 490 -42.24 20.87 2.76
N GLU A 491 -42.11 20.62 4.06
CA GLU A 491 -43.14 20.81 5.08
C GLU A 491 -42.66 21.84 6.10
N ASP A 492 -43.60 22.62 6.63
CA ASP A 492 -43.37 23.66 7.65
C ASP A 492 -42.38 24.77 7.18
N ASN A 493 -41.72 25.45 8.13
CA ASN A 493 -40.89 26.63 7.87
C ASN A 493 -39.43 26.29 7.52
N THR A 494 -39.20 25.26 6.69
CA THR A 494 -37.82 24.96 6.24
C THR A 494 -37.21 26.20 5.58
N VAL A 495 -36.03 26.60 6.05
CA VAL A 495 -35.27 27.74 5.51
C VAL A 495 -34.14 27.18 4.64
N VAL A 496 -34.07 27.65 3.41
CA VAL A 496 -32.97 27.34 2.51
C VAL A 496 -32.26 28.63 2.15
N GLU A 497 -30.93 28.61 2.15
CA GLU A 497 -30.10 29.76 1.82
C GLU A 497 -28.95 29.33 0.90
N ASN A 498 -28.69 30.14 -0.13
CA ASN A 498 -27.53 30.03 -1.00
C ASN A 498 -27.26 28.60 -1.52
N SER A 499 -28.31 27.92 -1.98
CA SER A 499 -28.25 26.51 -2.36
C SER A 499 -28.67 26.29 -3.81
N PHE A 500 -28.10 25.27 -4.46
CA PHE A 500 -28.17 25.11 -5.91
C PHE A 500 -28.53 23.70 -6.37
N PHE A 501 -29.13 23.58 -7.56
CA PHE A 501 -29.24 22.29 -8.25
C PHE A 501 -28.91 22.43 -9.73
N ASP A 502 -28.38 21.37 -10.32
CA ASP A 502 -28.02 21.36 -11.74
C ASP A 502 -29.25 21.07 -12.63
N LEU A 503 -29.66 22.05 -13.44
CA LEU A 503 -30.78 21.94 -14.39
C LEU A 503 -30.48 20.97 -15.55
N GLY A 504 -29.22 20.88 -15.97
CA GLY A 504 -28.79 20.02 -17.09
C GLY A 504 -28.66 18.55 -16.70
N VAL A 505 -28.38 18.27 -15.42
CA VAL A 505 -28.24 16.89 -14.90
C VAL A 505 -29.49 16.40 -14.20
N SER A 506 -30.21 17.25 -13.46
CA SER A 506 -31.28 16.77 -12.57
C SER A 506 -32.50 16.17 -13.26
N ASN A 507 -32.73 16.50 -14.54
CA ASN A 507 -33.96 16.19 -15.26
C ASN A 507 -35.21 16.80 -14.61
N GLN A 508 -35.05 17.85 -13.80
CA GLN A 508 -36.14 18.54 -13.11
C GLN A 508 -36.08 20.04 -13.39
N SER A 509 -37.24 20.65 -13.57
CA SER A 509 -37.35 22.10 -13.83
C SER A 509 -37.58 22.93 -12.57
N ALA A 510 -37.86 22.28 -11.43
CA ALA A 510 -38.18 22.94 -10.16
C ALA A 510 -37.22 22.46 -9.06
N GLY A 511 -36.85 23.38 -8.16
CA GLY A 511 -36.04 23.12 -6.99
C GLY A 511 -36.82 22.46 -5.84
N VAL A 512 -38.13 22.71 -5.73
CA VAL A 512 -38.99 22.10 -4.70
C VAL A 512 -40.25 21.50 -5.32
N GLY A 513 -40.59 20.28 -4.92
CA GLY A 513 -41.76 19.57 -5.43
C GLY A 513 -43.05 19.97 -4.70
N GLY A 514 -44.14 20.13 -5.49
CA GLY A 514 -45.50 20.34 -5.00
C GLY A 514 -45.86 21.78 -4.63
N ASP A 515 -44.95 22.57 -4.04
CA ASP A 515 -45.22 23.95 -3.60
C ASP A 515 -44.66 25.04 -4.53
N GLY A 516 -43.66 24.73 -5.36
CA GLY A 516 -43.07 25.62 -6.37
C GLY A 516 -42.34 26.86 -5.82
N LEU A 517 -42.17 26.96 -4.49
CA LEU A 517 -41.53 28.10 -3.83
C LEU A 517 -40.01 27.85 -3.76
N GLU A 518 -39.23 28.47 -4.63
CA GLU A 518 -37.76 28.25 -4.69
C GLU A 518 -36.97 29.20 -3.78
N ASP A 519 -37.57 29.69 -2.70
CA ASP A 519 -36.93 30.65 -1.80
C ASP A 519 -35.58 30.11 -1.27
N GLY A 520 -34.49 30.73 -1.71
CA GLY A 520 -33.10 30.36 -1.37
C GLY A 520 -32.51 29.18 -2.15
N ILE A 521 -33.27 28.59 -3.08
CA ILE A 521 -32.81 27.52 -4.00
C ILE A 521 -32.73 28.09 -5.41
N SER A 522 -31.61 27.91 -6.10
CA SER A 522 -31.47 28.37 -7.49
C SER A 522 -31.01 27.24 -8.40
N GLY A 523 -31.81 26.97 -9.45
CA GLY A 523 -31.38 26.11 -10.56
C GLY A 523 -30.28 26.79 -11.38
N LYS A 524 -29.20 26.06 -11.65
CA LYS A 524 -28.05 26.52 -12.43
C LYS A 524 -27.80 25.57 -13.59
N THR A 525 -27.29 26.10 -14.70
CA THR A 525 -26.81 25.24 -15.79
C THR A 525 -25.59 24.46 -15.35
N THR A 526 -25.29 23.33 -16.01
CA THR A 526 -24.08 22.54 -15.71
C THR A 526 -22.81 23.38 -15.81
N SER A 527 -22.72 24.29 -16.78
CA SER A 527 -21.56 25.19 -16.89
C SER A 527 -21.44 26.17 -15.73
N GLU A 528 -22.55 26.69 -15.21
CA GLU A 528 -22.54 27.53 -14.01
C GLU A 528 -22.19 26.71 -12.76
N MET A 529 -22.75 25.51 -12.62
CA MET A 529 -22.44 24.60 -11.50
C MET A 529 -20.99 24.14 -11.46
N ARG A 530 -20.29 24.11 -12.60
CA ARG A 530 -18.85 23.82 -12.68
C ARG A 530 -17.96 25.06 -12.55
N ASN A 531 -18.56 26.23 -12.37
CA ASN A 531 -17.83 27.48 -12.20
C ASN A 531 -17.77 27.85 -10.72
N ILE A 532 -16.56 27.91 -10.15
CA ILE A 532 -16.33 28.26 -8.75
C ILE A 532 -16.95 29.61 -8.34
N THR A 533 -17.08 30.57 -9.26
CA THR A 533 -17.68 31.88 -8.94
C THR A 533 -19.16 31.80 -8.58
N THR A 534 -19.83 30.72 -8.98
CA THR A 534 -21.23 30.44 -8.58
C THR A 534 -21.37 30.27 -7.08
N PHE A 535 -20.30 29.85 -6.42
CA PHE A 535 -20.24 29.47 -5.01
C PHE A 535 -19.32 30.43 -4.22
N ALA A 536 -19.18 31.69 -4.66
CA ALA A 536 -18.20 32.64 -4.13
C ALA A 536 -18.28 32.91 -2.61
N GLU A 537 -19.39 32.54 -1.96
CA GLU A 537 -19.59 32.68 -0.51
C GLU A 537 -19.35 31.36 0.27
N TRP A 538 -18.95 30.28 -0.42
CA TRP A 538 -18.72 28.97 0.18
C TRP A 538 -17.23 28.71 0.41
N ASN A 539 -16.92 27.84 1.38
CA ASN A 539 -15.58 27.34 1.61
C ASN A 539 -15.27 26.13 0.70
N ILE A 540 -14.97 26.38 -0.57
CA ILE A 540 -14.74 25.37 -1.63
C ILE A 540 -13.43 25.62 -2.41
N SER A 541 -12.87 24.58 -3.05
CA SER A 541 -11.68 24.66 -3.91
C SER A 541 -11.99 24.34 -5.39
N LEU A 542 -11.01 24.58 -6.28
CA LEU A 542 -11.12 24.36 -7.72
C LEU A 542 -10.95 22.88 -8.06
N ALA A 543 -11.92 22.32 -8.77
CA ALA A 543 -11.82 20.96 -9.33
C ALA A 543 -10.75 20.89 -10.43
N GLU A 544 -9.83 19.93 -10.32
CA GLU A 544 -9.24 19.37 -11.53
C GLU A 544 -10.36 18.74 -12.38
N THR A 545 -10.22 18.72 -13.70
CA THR A 545 -11.29 18.29 -14.62
C THR A 545 -11.80 16.87 -14.34
N ASP A 546 -10.99 16.05 -13.66
CA ASP A 546 -11.30 14.66 -13.31
C ASP A 546 -11.89 14.50 -11.89
N LEU A 547 -11.78 15.52 -11.02
CA LEU A 547 -12.30 15.51 -9.65
C LEU A 547 -13.77 15.94 -9.62
N ASN A 548 -14.62 15.16 -8.93
CA ASN A 548 -16.06 15.40 -8.77
C ASN A 548 -16.77 15.75 -10.11
N ASN A 549 -16.35 15.12 -11.21
CA ASN A 549 -16.85 15.38 -12.57
C ASN A 549 -16.86 16.89 -12.96
N GLY A 550 -15.84 17.62 -12.51
CA GLY A 550 -15.67 19.05 -12.77
C GLY A 550 -16.57 19.97 -11.93
N TYR A 551 -17.37 19.46 -11.00
CA TYR A 551 -18.07 20.27 -10.00
C TYR A 551 -17.12 20.66 -8.86
N PRO A 552 -17.26 21.84 -8.25
CA PRO A 552 -16.45 22.22 -7.10
C PRO A 552 -16.61 21.25 -5.92
N TYR A 553 -15.59 21.20 -5.06
CA TYR A 553 -15.55 20.36 -3.87
C TYR A 553 -15.22 21.21 -2.63
N LEU A 554 -15.52 20.68 -1.45
CA LEU A 554 -15.33 21.40 -0.18
C LEU A 554 -13.84 21.58 0.13
N ALA A 555 -13.44 22.76 0.61
CA ALA A 555 -12.01 23.11 0.73
C ALA A 555 -11.18 22.12 1.55
N TRP A 556 -11.76 21.51 2.60
CA TRP A 556 -11.04 20.52 3.41
C TRP A 556 -10.66 19.25 2.62
N GLN A 557 -11.30 18.99 1.47
CA GLN A 557 -10.94 17.89 0.58
C GLN A 557 -9.61 18.18 -0.17
N ASP A 558 -9.13 19.42 -0.19
CA ASP A 558 -7.86 19.85 -0.80
C ASP A 558 -6.66 19.71 0.17
N ASP A 559 -6.93 19.93 1.46
CA ASP A 559 -5.91 20.09 2.51
C ASP A 559 -5.40 18.76 3.11
N ARG A 560 -5.74 17.60 2.53
CA ARG A 560 -5.34 16.30 3.06
C ARG A 560 -4.45 15.51 2.11
N ASP A 561 -3.25 15.16 2.59
CA ASP A 561 -2.27 14.32 1.89
C ASP A 561 -2.73 12.86 1.68
N ASP A 562 -3.87 12.44 2.26
CA ASP A 562 -4.46 11.11 2.10
C ASP A 562 -5.51 11.08 0.97
N PHE A 563 -5.08 10.72 -0.25
CA PHE A 563 -5.91 10.57 -1.47
C PHE A 563 -7.05 9.52 -1.40
N VAL A 564 -7.47 9.13 -0.21
CA VAL A 564 -8.55 8.18 0.07
C VAL A 564 -9.94 8.77 -0.26
N TRP A 565 -10.07 10.09 -0.40
CA TRP A 565 -11.32 10.81 -0.74
C TRP A 565 -11.79 10.67 -2.20
N LEU A 566 -11.09 9.86 -3.01
CA LEU A 566 -11.36 9.71 -4.43
C LEU A 566 -12.44 8.65 -4.64
N VAL A 567 -13.62 9.10 -5.06
CA VAL A 567 -14.72 8.30 -5.63
C VAL A 567 -14.18 7.06 -6.35
N SER A 568 -14.52 5.89 -5.77
CA SER A 568 -14.37 4.53 -6.30
C SER A 568 -13.73 4.37 -7.69
N ARG A 569 -12.40 4.19 -7.72
CA ARG A 569 -11.78 3.23 -8.64
C ARG A 569 -10.74 2.44 -7.89
N GLU A 570 -10.82 1.11 -7.98
CA GLU A 570 -9.92 0.15 -7.32
C GLU A 570 -8.43 0.52 -7.52
N LEU A 571 -7.62 0.52 -6.46
CA LEU A 571 -6.17 0.85 -6.52
C LEU A 571 -5.38 -0.13 -7.40
N ASN A 572 -5.89 -1.36 -7.46
CA ASN A 572 -5.38 -2.54 -8.14
C ASN A 572 -6.60 -3.38 -8.56
N CYS A 573 -6.39 -4.49 -9.26
CA CYS A 573 -7.49 -5.43 -9.58
C CYS A 573 -7.50 -6.66 -8.66
N GLY A 574 -6.88 -6.56 -7.48
CA GLY A 574 -6.69 -7.64 -6.51
C GLY A 574 -5.31 -7.60 -5.84
N GLY A 575 -5.15 -8.40 -4.78
CA GLY A 575 -3.91 -8.56 -4.00
C GLY A 575 -3.75 -7.54 -2.87
N GLU A 576 -3.03 -7.92 -1.82
CA GLU A 576 -2.79 -7.09 -0.61
C GLU A 576 -1.44 -6.34 -0.61
N GLY A 577 -0.63 -6.49 -1.66
CA GLY A 577 0.66 -5.81 -1.79
C GLY A 577 1.80 -6.44 -0.97
N THR A 578 1.60 -7.65 -0.47
CA THR A 578 2.62 -8.44 0.24
C THR A 578 3.42 -9.29 -0.74
N GLU A 579 4.57 -9.83 -0.31
CA GLU A 579 5.38 -10.71 -1.17
C GLU A 579 4.61 -11.97 -1.62
N GLY A 580 3.80 -12.54 -0.73
CA GLY A 580 2.95 -13.71 -1.02
C GLY A 580 1.70 -13.39 -1.83
N ASP A 581 1.22 -12.14 -1.76
CA ASP A 581 0.02 -11.67 -2.44
C ASP A 581 0.21 -10.24 -2.97
N PRO A 582 0.92 -10.07 -4.11
CA PRO A 582 1.25 -8.76 -4.65
C PRO A 582 0.02 -8.07 -5.26
N TYR A 583 0.02 -6.74 -5.23
CA TYR A 583 -0.98 -5.93 -5.92
C TYR A 583 -1.00 -6.22 -7.43
N LEU A 584 -2.18 -6.54 -7.95
CA LEU A 584 -2.40 -6.86 -9.36
C LEU A 584 -2.66 -5.60 -10.18
N ILE A 585 -1.87 -5.42 -11.22
CA ILE A 585 -1.93 -4.26 -12.11
C ILE A 585 -2.60 -4.66 -13.43
N CYS A 586 -3.79 -4.11 -13.69
CA CYS A 586 -4.62 -4.45 -14.85
C CYS A 586 -4.82 -3.29 -15.84
N THR A 587 -4.58 -2.04 -15.42
CA THR A 587 -4.87 -0.85 -16.22
C THR A 587 -3.74 0.18 -16.12
N PRO A 588 -3.66 1.12 -17.08
CA PRO A 588 -2.75 2.28 -17.00
C PRO A 588 -2.85 3.06 -15.69
N TYR A 589 -4.07 3.19 -15.16
CA TYR A 589 -4.29 3.88 -13.89
C TYR A 589 -3.77 3.07 -12.69
N HIS A 590 -3.92 1.74 -12.68
CA HIS A 590 -3.32 0.91 -11.61
C HIS A 590 -1.79 1.04 -11.63
N LEU A 591 -1.18 1.02 -12.83
CA LEU A 591 0.26 1.21 -13.00
C LEU A 591 0.71 2.58 -12.48
N HIS A 592 -0.02 3.64 -12.82
CA HIS A 592 0.25 4.98 -12.31
C HIS A 592 0.16 5.06 -10.78
N ARG A 593 -0.76 4.31 -10.16
CA ARG A 593 -1.03 4.31 -8.71
C ARG A 593 0.03 3.63 -7.83
N ILE A 594 1.02 2.95 -8.42
CA ILE A 594 2.15 2.36 -7.68
C ILE A 594 2.85 3.40 -6.80
N ARG A 595 2.84 4.67 -7.21
CA ARG A 595 3.40 5.79 -6.44
C ARG A 595 2.82 5.96 -5.03
N TYR A 596 1.66 5.39 -4.75
CA TYR A 596 1.00 5.49 -3.44
C TYR A 596 1.47 4.45 -2.42
N ASN A 597 2.17 3.40 -2.85
CA ASN A 597 2.83 2.47 -1.92
C ASN A 597 4.15 1.94 -2.50
N LEU A 598 5.15 2.81 -2.53
CA LEU A 598 6.45 2.53 -3.12
C LEU A 598 7.24 1.37 -2.48
N THR A 599 6.77 0.82 -1.36
CA THR A 599 7.37 -0.31 -0.64
C THR A 599 6.70 -1.66 -0.92
N ALA A 600 5.52 -1.68 -1.55
CA ALA A 600 4.73 -2.88 -1.76
C ALA A 600 5.25 -3.77 -2.92
N HIS A 601 4.66 -4.96 -3.04
CA HIS A 601 4.92 -5.90 -4.11
C HIS A 601 3.83 -5.83 -5.18
N TYR A 602 4.22 -5.81 -6.45
CA TYR A 602 3.34 -5.60 -7.59
C TYR A 602 3.54 -6.68 -8.65
N ARG A 603 2.44 -7.08 -9.30
CA ARG A 603 2.47 -8.00 -10.44
C ARG A 603 1.52 -7.53 -11.54
N LEU A 604 1.96 -7.50 -12.80
CA LEU A 604 1.04 -7.30 -13.92
C LEU A 604 0.09 -8.50 -14.03
N ASN A 605 -1.20 -8.21 -14.20
CA ASN A 605 -2.22 -9.22 -14.49
C ASN A 605 -2.81 -9.06 -15.91
N ASN A 606 -2.36 -8.03 -16.63
CA ASN A 606 -2.67 -7.81 -18.04
C ASN A 606 -1.55 -6.99 -18.70
N SER A 607 -1.45 -7.05 -20.03
CA SER A 607 -0.63 -6.07 -20.77
C SER A 607 -1.26 -4.69 -20.66
N ILE A 608 -0.43 -3.66 -20.51
CA ILE A 608 -0.86 -2.28 -20.30
C ILE A 608 -0.50 -1.47 -21.55
N ASP A 609 -1.48 -0.78 -22.13
CA ASP A 609 -1.26 0.17 -23.22
C ASP A 609 -1.40 1.59 -22.69
N LEU A 610 -0.31 2.37 -22.78
CA LEU A 610 -0.25 3.76 -22.31
C LEU A 610 -0.62 4.78 -23.39
N ASP A 611 -1.09 4.36 -24.58
CA ASP A 611 -1.65 5.26 -25.61
C ASP A 611 -3.07 5.75 -25.25
N VAL A 612 -3.22 6.27 -24.05
CA VAL A 612 -4.47 6.83 -23.53
C VAL A 612 -4.18 8.03 -22.64
N ALA A 613 -5.03 9.06 -22.75
CA ALA A 613 -4.91 10.25 -21.92
C ALA A 613 -5.16 9.88 -20.43
N PRO A 614 -4.44 10.50 -19.47
CA PRO A 614 -3.45 11.56 -19.67
C PRO A 614 -2.04 11.07 -20.06
N PHE A 615 -1.78 9.76 -20.03
CA PHE A 615 -0.43 9.17 -20.13
C PHE A 615 0.28 9.39 -21.48
N ASN A 616 -0.46 9.66 -22.56
CA ASN A 616 0.08 9.96 -23.89
C ASN A 616 0.00 11.45 -24.30
N THR A 617 -0.34 12.35 -23.37
CA THR A 617 -0.48 13.79 -23.64
C THR A 617 0.45 14.64 -22.78
N GLY A 618 0.78 15.86 -23.23
CA GLY A 618 1.61 16.79 -22.46
C GLY A 618 3.00 16.25 -22.13
N GLU A 619 3.33 16.20 -20.83
CA GLU A 619 4.56 15.61 -20.29
C GLU A 619 4.54 14.07 -20.29
N GLY A 620 3.38 13.45 -20.53
CA GLY A 620 3.18 12.01 -20.56
C GLY A 620 3.15 11.36 -19.17
N PHE A 621 3.51 10.08 -19.12
CA PHE A 621 3.56 9.30 -17.89
C PHE A 621 4.54 9.94 -16.88
N GLU A 622 4.11 10.06 -15.63
CA GLU A 622 4.95 10.55 -14.54
C GLU A 622 5.79 9.41 -13.94
N PRO A 623 7.13 9.49 -13.92
CA PRO A 623 8.00 8.44 -13.41
C PRO A 623 7.62 7.97 -11.99
N ILE A 624 7.73 6.66 -11.74
CA ILE A 624 7.48 6.05 -10.43
C ILE A 624 8.73 6.17 -9.56
N GLY A 625 8.60 6.86 -8.42
CA GLY A 625 9.67 7.06 -7.45
C GLY A 625 10.65 8.17 -7.86
N ASN A 626 11.15 8.93 -6.89
CA ASN A 626 12.07 10.05 -7.07
C ASN A 626 13.13 10.12 -5.94
N GLU A 627 14.12 11.01 -6.08
CA GLU A 627 15.22 11.21 -5.11
C GLU A 627 14.87 12.33 -4.09
N SER A 628 13.68 12.30 -3.48
CA SER A 628 13.29 13.22 -2.38
C SER A 628 12.88 12.51 -1.10
N GLY A 629 12.56 13.30 -0.06
CA GLY A 629 12.11 12.78 1.23
C GLY A 629 13.18 12.00 2.00
N TYR A 630 14.43 12.46 2.02
CA TYR A 630 15.50 11.75 2.72
C TYR A 630 15.25 11.70 4.24
N ASP A 631 15.14 10.48 4.77
CA ASP A 631 15.08 10.16 6.19
C ASP A 631 16.34 9.39 6.63
N PRO A 632 17.01 9.76 7.74
CA PRO A 632 18.21 9.07 8.21
C PRO A 632 18.03 7.59 8.56
N MET A 633 16.82 7.14 8.91
CA MET A 633 16.56 5.73 9.26
C MET A 633 16.12 4.90 8.06
N HIS A 634 15.39 5.49 7.11
CA HIS A 634 14.70 4.75 6.03
C HIS A 634 15.15 5.14 4.61
N GLY A 635 16.13 6.04 4.47
CA GLY A 635 16.62 6.51 3.18
C GLY A 635 15.65 7.49 2.50
N TYR A 636 15.69 7.56 1.17
CA TYR A 636 14.75 8.39 0.40
C TYR A 636 13.36 7.77 0.43
N LEU A 637 12.42 8.41 1.14
CA LEU A 637 11.06 7.90 1.35
C LEU A 637 10.25 7.86 0.05
N ASP A 638 10.55 8.74 -0.88
CA ASP A 638 9.87 8.86 -2.18
C ASP A 638 10.51 7.96 -3.27
N ALA A 639 11.48 7.13 -2.90
CA ALA A 639 12.08 6.15 -3.81
C ALA A 639 11.24 4.87 -3.87
N PHE A 640 11.18 4.24 -5.05
CA PHE A 640 10.66 2.88 -5.14
C PHE A 640 11.60 1.91 -4.41
N ARG A 641 11.03 1.15 -3.46
CA ARG A 641 11.73 0.20 -2.57
C ARG A 641 11.11 -1.20 -2.60
N GLY A 642 9.96 -1.37 -3.25
CA GLY A 642 9.24 -2.64 -3.39
C GLY A 642 9.74 -3.54 -4.52
N THR A 643 8.88 -4.45 -4.99
CA THR A 643 9.16 -5.32 -6.14
C THR A 643 8.10 -5.17 -7.23
N PHE A 644 8.51 -5.24 -8.50
CA PHE A 644 7.60 -5.21 -9.64
C PHE A 644 7.86 -6.38 -10.59
N ASP A 645 6.87 -7.26 -10.75
CA ASP A 645 6.92 -8.42 -11.64
C ASP A 645 5.99 -8.22 -12.84
N GLY A 646 6.56 -8.08 -14.04
CA GLY A 646 5.76 -7.96 -15.26
C GLY A 646 5.03 -9.26 -15.65
N ALA A 647 5.34 -10.39 -15.01
CA ALA A 647 4.67 -11.69 -15.21
C ALA A 647 4.52 -12.14 -16.68
N GLY A 648 5.40 -11.65 -17.57
CA GLY A 648 5.38 -11.93 -19.01
C GLY A 648 4.42 -11.06 -19.82
N TYR A 649 3.73 -10.10 -19.20
CA TYR A 649 2.93 -9.08 -19.87
C TYR A 649 3.80 -7.87 -20.27
N ASN A 650 3.34 -7.12 -21.28
CA ASN A 650 4.05 -5.95 -21.79
C ASN A 650 3.38 -4.63 -21.38
N ILE A 651 4.18 -3.59 -21.28
CA ILE A 651 3.75 -2.19 -21.17
C ILE A 651 4.10 -1.51 -22.50
N SER A 652 3.09 -1.06 -23.25
CA SER A 652 3.26 -0.50 -24.60
C SER A 652 3.02 1.00 -24.61
N ASN A 653 3.62 1.70 -25.57
CA ASN A 653 3.40 3.12 -25.86
C ASN A 653 3.73 4.05 -24.68
N LEU A 654 4.77 3.73 -23.92
CA LEU A 654 5.26 4.59 -22.83
C LEU A 654 5.75 5.92 -23.41
N TYR A 655 4.99 6.99 -23.20
CA TYR A 655 5.36 8.35 -23.58
C TYR A 655 5.75 9.16 -22.34
N ILE A 656 6.96 9.72 -22.33
CA ILE A 656 7.43 10.66 -21.30
C ILE A 656 8.20 11.77 -22.00
N ASN A 657 7.82 13.04 -21.81
CA ASN A 657 8.47 14.18 -22.45
C ASN A 657 8.80 15.27 -21.43
N ARG A 658 9.83 15.04 -20.61
CA ARG A 658 10.24 15.89 -19.49
C ARG A 658 11.67 16.40 -19.66
N PRO A 659 11.96 17.25 -20.68
CA PRO A 659 13.32 17.57 -21.12
C PRO A 659 14.20 18.26 -20.06
N SER A 660 13.62 18.82 -19.00
CA SER A 660 14.33 19.49 -17.90
C SER A 660 14.46 18.64 -16.63
N GLU A 661 13.89 17.44 -16.59
CA GLU A 661 13.81 16.63 -15.36
C GLU A 661 14.88 15.54 -15.27
N PHE A 662 15.29 15.26 -14.04
CA PHE A 662 16.18 14.15 -13.70
C PHE A 662 15.37 12.88 -13.45
N HIS A 663 16.01 11.71 -13.48
CA HIS A 663 15.41 10.43 -13.07
C HIS A 663 14.19 10.05 -13.91
N VAL A 664 14.39 9.89 -15.22
CA VAL A 664 13.29 9.70 -16.17
C VAL A 664 13.29 8.27 -16.71
N GLY A 665 12.17 7.59 -16.52
CA GLY A 665 11.86 6.24 -16.98
C GLY A 665 10.50 5.83 -16.43
N LEU A 666 10.03 4.61 -16.72
CA LEU A 666 8.83 4.07 -16.04
C LEU A 666 9.01 4.18 -14.51
N PHE A 667 10.18 3.76 -14.03
CA PHE A 667 10.67 4.04 -12.68
C PHE A 667 11.71 5.16 -12.76
N GLY A 668 11.51 6.23 -11.98
CA GLY A 668 12.46 7.33 -11.92
C GLY A 668 13.65 6.99 -11.05
N TYR A 669 13.39 6.67 -9.79
CA TYR A 669 14.42 6.40 -8.77
C TYR A 669 14.07 5.18 -7.90
N VAL A 670 15.02 4.25 -7.79
CA VAL A 670 14.92 3.02 -6.97
C VAL A 670 16.06 3.00 -5.97
N SER A 671 15.76 2.75 -4.68
CA SER A 671 16.74 2.89 -3.59
C SER A 671 16.60 1.81 -2.51
N SER A 672 16.80 0.55 -2.88
CA SER A 672 17.01 -0.55 -1.93
C SER A 672 17.70 -1.73 -2.62
N SER A 673 18.56 -2.45 -1.88
CA SER A 673 19.16 -3.71 -2.34
C SER A 673 18.16 -4.86 -2.45
N SER A 674 16.99 -4.73 -1.82
CA SER A 674 15.88 -5.67 -1.92
C SER A 674 14.93 -5.38 -3.08
N SER A 675 15.07 -4.25 -3.77
CA SER A 675 14.17 -3.89 -4.86
C SER A 675 14.49 -4.69 -6.12
N SER A 676 13.46 -5.35 -6.65
CA SER A 676 13.54 -6.16 -7.86
C SER A 676 12.52 -5.69 -8.89
N ILE A 677 12.97 -5.45 -10.12
CA ILE A 677 12.13 -5.18 -11.29
C ILE A 677 12.40 -6.29 -12.29
N LYS A 678 11.43 -7.18 -12.50
CA LYS A 678 11.63 -8.39 -13.30
C LYS A 678 10.51 -8.65 -14.29
N ASN A 679 10.85 -9.34 -15.37
CA ASN A 679 9.92 -9.79 -16.41
C ASN A 679 9.14 -8.63 -17.07
N VAL A 680 9.73 -7.43 -17.19
CA VAL A 680 9.06 -6.24 -17.71
C VAL A 680 9.48 -5.99 -19.16
N GLY A 681 8.51 -6.05 -20.09
CA GLY A 681 8.72 -5.62 -21.47
C GLY A 681 8.13 -4.24 -21.73
N ILE A 682 8.96 -3.24 -22.06
CA ILE A 682 8.51 -1.92 -22.52
C ILE A 682 8.58 -1.86 -24.04
N ILE A 683 7.42 -1.73 -24.68
CA ILE A 683 7.30 -1.72 -26.15
C ILE A 683 6.96 -0.30 -26.63
N ASP A 684 7.63 0.13 -27.68
CA ASP A 684 7.40 1.41 -28.36
C ASP A 684 7.49 2.62 -27.42
N ALA A 685 8.53 2.63 -26.58
CA ALA A 685 8.80 3.75 -25.69
C ALA A 685 9.20 5.01 -26.48
N ASN A 686 8.74 6.17 -26.02
CA ASN A 686 9.23 7.49 -26.44
C ASN A 686 9.50 8.30 -25.18
N VAL A 687 10.74 8.20 -24.68
CA VAL A 687 11.13 8.74 -23.38
C VAL A 687 12.17 9.85 -23.58
N ARG A 688 11.87 11.05 -23.10
CA ARG A 688 12.76 12.20 -23.11
C ARG A 688 12.91 12.79 -21.70
N GLY A 689 14.16 12.92 -21.25
CA GLY A 689 14.54 13.53 -19.98
C GLY A 689 15.79 14.41 -20.07
N TYR A 690 16.25 14.95 -18.94
CA TYR A 690 17.51 15.70 -18.85
C TYR A 690 18.69 14.79 -18.50
N ARG A 691 18.65 14.16 -17.31
CA ARG A 691 19.75 13.33 -16.76
C ARG A 691 19.21 12.11 -16.02
N TYR A 692 19.93 10.99 -16.13
CA TYR A 692 19.53 9.67 -15.62
C TYR A 692 18.26 9.19 -16.30
N VAL A 693 18.39 8.81 -17.56
CA VAL A 693 17.26 8.48 -18.42
C VAL A 693 17.42 7.10 -19.02
N GLY A 694 16.41 6.27 -18.81
CA GLY A 694 16.24 4.95 -19.42
C GLY A 694 14.76 4.65 -19.59
N ALA A 695 14.38 3.81 -20.55
CA ALA A 695 12.95 3.50 -20.74
C ALA A 695 12.34 2.86 -19.48
N LEU A 696 13.07 1.94 -18.84
CA LEU A 696 12.60 1.23 -17.65
C LEU A 696 12.96 1.97 -16.36
N LEU A 697 14.22 2.36 -16.20
CA LEU A 697 14.72 2.95 -14.96
C LEU A 697 15.65 4.14 -15.23
N GLY A 698 15.35 5.27 -14.60
CA GLY A 698 16.23 6.43 -14.60
C GLY A 698 17.52 6.17 -13.81
N ARG A 699 17.39 5.98 -12.49
CA ARG A 699 18.53 5.69 -11.60
C ARG A 699 18.19 4.65 -10.52
N GLY A 700 19.07 3.67 -10.34
CA GLY A 700 18.94 2.64 -9.30
C GLY A 700 20.15 2.56 -8.37
N TYR A 701 19.88 2.38 -7.07
CA TYR A 701 20.87 2.06 -6.05
C TYR A 701 20.46 0.78 -5.31
N GLY A 702 21.22 -0.31 -5.50
CA GLY A 702 20.91 -1.66 -5.05
C GLY A 702 19.86 -2.40 -5.91
N ALA A 703 19.34 -1.79 -6.97
CA ALA A 703 18.24 -2.36 -7.74
C ALA A 703 18.66 -3.61 -8.54
N GLN A 704 17.78 -4.61 -8.58
CA GLN A 704 17.97 -5.84 -9.37
C GLN A 704 17.04 -5.81 -10.58
N VAL A 705 17.60 -5.85 -11.80
CA VAL A 705 16.83 -5.85 -13.06
C VAL A 705 17.00 -7.18 -13.78
N GLU A 706 15.90 -7.91 -13.99
CA GLU A 706 15.95 -9.27 -14.53
C GLU A 706 14.93 -9.50 -15.65
N ASN A 707 15.31 -10.24 -16.68
CA ASN A 707 14.43 -10.65 -17.78
C ASN A 707 13.59 -9.50 -18.36
N SER A 708 14.17 -8.30 -18.45
CA SER A 708 13.43 -7.08 -18.80
C SER A 708 13.99 -6.43 -20.05
N PHE A 709 13.14 -5.76 -20.82
CA PHE A 709 13.57 -5.17 -22.08
C PHE A 709 12.85 -3.89 -22.47
N SER A 710 13.44 -3.17 -23.43
CA SER A 710 12.86 -1.97 -24.02
C SER A 710 13.01 -1.93 -25.55
N THR A 711 12.02 -1.36 -26.23
CA THR A 711 12.05 -0.94 -27.65
C THR A 711 11.62 0.52 -27.77
N GLY A 712 11.87 1.17 -28.92
CA GLY A 712 11.44 2.54 -29.18
C GLY A 712 12.59 3.55 -29.24
N GLN A 713 12.41 4.74 -28.68
CA GLN A 713 13.35 5.86 -28.71
C GLN A 713 13.56 6.44 -27.30
N VAL A 714 14.83 6.68 -26.94
CA VAL A 714 15.19 7.33 -25.66
C VAL A 714 16.11 8.53 -25.91
N TYR A 715 15.75 9.65 -25.30
CA TYR A 715 16.41 10.95 -25.46
C TYR A 715 16.83 11.54 -24.12
N ALA A 716 18.09 11.98 -24.01
CA ALA A 716 18.54 12.77 -22.87
C ALA A 716 19.78 13.59 -23.17
N GLU A 717 20.23 14.39 -22.20
CA GLU A 717 21.48 15.15 -22.29
C GLU A 717 22.69 14.36 -21.78
N THR A 718 22.50 13.58 -20.70
CA THR A 718 23.56 12.82 -20.02
C THR A 718 23.00 11.65 -19.20
N TYR A 719 23.84 10.67 -18.86
CA TYR A 719 23.46 9.42 -18.19
C TYR A 719 22.27 8.74 -18.86
N LEU A 720 22.47 8.38 -20.12
CA LEU A 720 21.44 7.93 -21.05
C LEU A 720 21.67 6.46 -21.41
N GLY A 721 20.69 5.61 -21.13
CA GLY A 721 20.64 4.23 -21.60
C GLY A 721 19.33 3.93 -22.32
N GLY A 722 19.32 2.91 -23.18
CA GLY A 722 18.07 2.44 -23.80
C GLY A 722 17.14 1.79 -22.77
N LEU A 723 17.69 1.02 -21.83
CA LEU A 723 16.93 0.42 -20.73
C LEU A 723 17.09 1.20 -19.41
N LEU A 724 18.34 1.53 -19.04
CA LEU A 724 18.69 2.06 -17.72
C LEU A 724 19.58 3.29 -17.82
N GLY A 725 19.25 4.40 -17.15
CA GLY A 725 20.09 5.60 -17.17
C GLY A 725 21.41 5.42 -16.38
N SER A 726 21.29 5.11 -15.09
CA SER A 726 22.42 4.81 -14.20
C SER A 726 22.05 3.72 -13.21
N LEU A 727 22.94 2.76 -13.00
CA LEU A 727 22.69 1.67 -12.05
C LEU A 727 23.91 1.39 -11.19
N SER A 728 23.67 1.27 -9.88
CA SER A 728 24.45 0.41 -9.00
C SER A 728 23.55 -0.71 -8.49
N GLY A 729 23.86 -1.97 -8.80
CA GLY A 729 22.97 -3.12 -8.67
C GLY A 729 23.30 -4.24 -9.67
N SER A 730 22.32 -5.08 -10.02
CA SER A 730 22.54 -6.20 -10.95
C SER A 730 21.61 -6.15 -12.17
N VAL A 731 22.11 -6.64 -13.31
CA VAL A 731 21.33 -6.80 -14.54
C VAL A 731 21.53 -8.20 -15.11
N ASN A 732 20.45 -8.97 -15.21
CA ASN A 732 20.49 -10.34 -15.73
C ASN A 732 19.48 -10.53 -16.87
N ASN A 733 19.92 -11.20 -17.94
CA ASN A 733 19.06 -11.63 -19.05
C ASN A 733 18.19 -10.50 -19.63
N SER A 734 18.71 -9.28 -19.68
CA SER A 734 17.93 -8.08 -20.03
C SER A 734 18.51 -7.38 -21.25
N TYR A 735 17.69 -6.65 -21.99
CA TYR A 735 18.16 -6.04 -23.24
C TYR A 735 17.47 -4.74 -23.64
N SER A 736 18.09 -4.00 -24.56
CA SER A 736 17.42 -2.87 -25.23
C SER A 736 17.61 -2.92 -26.74
N SER A 737 16.51 -2.72 -27.45
CA SER A 737 16.51 -2.44 -28.90
C SER A 737 16.11 -0.99 -29.19
N ALA A 738 15.95 -0.16 -28.16
CA ALA A 738 15.60 1.24 -28.31
C ALA A 738 16.77 2.03 -28.92
N ASN A 739 16.46 2.94 -29.84
CA ASN A 739 17.45 3.87 -30.35
C ASN A 739 17.72 4.94 -29.29
N VAL A 740 18.99 5.20 -29.05
CA VAL A 740 19.45 6.13 -28.03
C VAL A 740 20.02 7.36 -28.70
N THR A 741 19.42 8.53 -28.48
CA THR A 741 19.86 9.78 -29.12
C THR A 741 19.98 10.91 -28.11
N ARG A 742 21.17 11.48 -28.03
CA ARG A 742 21.44 12.62 -27.17
C ARG A 742 20.92 13.95 -27.76
N THR A 743 20.43 14.87 -26.94
CA THR A 743 19.70 16.09 -27.41
C THR A 743 20.41 17.45 -27.22
N SER A 744 21.45 17.61 -26.38
CA SER A 744 22.00 18.94 -26.02
C SER A 744 23.53 19.08 -26.18
N SER A 745 24.22 19.95 -25.41
CA SER A 745 25.69 20.16 -25.36
C SER A 745 26.30 20.32 -23.95
N SER A 746 25.85 19.57 -22.93
CA SER A 746 26.29 19.63 -21.51
C SER A 746 27.61 18.91 -21.15
N SER A 747 28.65 19.53 -20.60
CA SER A 747 30.02 18.96 -20.47
C SER A 747 30.30 17.51 -19.96
N ASN A 748 29.38 16.79 -19.32
CA ASN A 748 29.57 15.39 -18.87
C ASN A 748 28.57 14.46 -19.57
N TYR A 749 29.03 13.40 -20.24
CA TYR A 749 28.22 12.60 -21.15
C TYR A 749 28.47 11.11 -20.91
N TYR A 750 27.47 10.32 -20.50
CA TYR A 750 27.59 8.86 -20.44
C TYR A 750 26.41 8.27 -21.20
N ILE A 751 26.67 7.63 -22.33
CA ILE A 751 25.63 7.19 -23.27
C ILE A 751 25.89 5.74 -23.65
N GLY A 752 24.96 4.85 -23.29
CA GLY A 752 25.01 3.43 -23.65
C GLY A 752 23.74 2.98 -24.34
N GLY A 753 23.81 1.93 -25.16
CA GLY A 753 22.59 1.32 -25.71
C GLY A 753 21.78 0.58 -24.65
N LEU A 754 22.41 -0.07 -23.68
CA LEU A 754 21.73 -0.66 -22.52
C LEU A 754 21.74 0.29 -21.33
N ILE A 755 22.94 0.72 -20.90
CA ILE A 755 23.16 1.50 -19.67
C ILE A 755 24.07 2.72 -19.90
N GLY A 756 23.67 3.89 -19.41
CA GLY A 756 24.53 5.08 -19.45
C GLY A 756 25.77 4.95 -18.54
N TYR A 757 25.55 4.79 -17.24
CA TYR A 757 26.59 4.65 -16.21
C TYR A 757 26.38 3.41 -15.35
N PHE A 758 27.46 2.66 -15.08
CA PHE A 758 27.42 1.48 -14.22
C PHE A 758 28.43 1.56 -13.08
N GLY A 759 27.94 1.25 -11.87
CA GLY A 759 28.67 1.32 -10.61
C GLY A 759 29.76 0.25 -10.44
N ALA A 760 30.56 0.41 -9.38
CA ALA A 760 31.62 -0.52 -9.02
C ALA A 760 31.08 -1.71 -8.20
N ASN A 761 31.66 -2.90 -8.37
CA ASN A 761 31.26 -4.17 -7.73
C ASN A 761 29.90 -4.74 -8.16
N ASP A 762 29.33 -4.16 -9.21
CA ASP A 762 28.04 -4.55 -9.76
C ASP A 762 28.21 -5.55 -10.91
N VAL A 763 27.18 -6.35 -11.21
CA VAL A 763 27.26 -7.42 -12.22
C VAL A 763 26.20 -7.28 -13.30
N ILE A 764 26.65 -7.36 -14.56
CA ILE A 764 25.79 -7.56 -15.74
C ILE A 764 26.09 -8.93 -16.34
N ASN A 765 25.06 -9.71 -16.60
CA ASN A 765 25.21 -11.03 -17.22
C ASN A 765 24.14 -11.29 -18.28
N ASN A 766 24.52 -11.98 -19.36
CA ASN A 766 23.63 -12.46 -20.43
C ASN A 766 22.73 -11.36 -21.02
N SER A 767 23.25 -10.15 -21.19
CA SER A 767 22.44 -8.98 -21.55
C SER A 767 22.92 -8.36 -22.86
N TYR A 768 22.06 -7.65 -23.59
CA TYR A 768 22.44 -7.14 -24.90
C TYR A 768 21.78 -5.83 -25.34
N ALA A 769 22.39 -5.15 -26.30
CA ALA A 769 21.87 -3.92 -26.91
C ALA A 769 21.92 -3.99 -28.44
N THR A 770 20.83 -3.62 -29.12
CA THR A 770 20.72 -3.68 -30.59
C THR A 770 20.30 -2.37 -31.24
N GLY A 771 19.80 -1.41 -30.47
CA GLY A 771 19.40 -0.10 -30.98
C GLY A 771 20.61 0.76 -31.39
N THR A 772 20.40 1.67 -32.34
CA THR A 772 21.44 2.62 -32.76
C THR A 772 21.73 3.63 -31.64
N VAL A 773 23.01 3.94 -31.40
CA VAL A 773 23.44 4.89 -30.36
C VAL A 773 24.07 6.12 -31.00
N LYS A 774 23.50 7.30 -30.72
CA LYS A 774 23.99 8.61 -31.16
C LYS A 774 24.30 9.48 -29.95
N GLY A 775 25.57 9.50 -29.55
CA GLY A 775 26.06 10.17 -28.35
C GLY A 775 27.05 11.30 -28.64
N TRP A 776 27.84 11.64 -27.63
CA TRP A 776 28.94 12.62 -27.73
C TRP A 776 30.20 12.02 -27.11
N ASP A 777 30.44 12.24 -25.82
CA ASP A 777 31.58 11.66 -25.10
C ASP A 777 31.13 10.37 -24.40
N PHE A 778 32.07 9.46 -24.10
CA PHE A 778 31.83 8.17 -23.46
C PHE A 778 30.59 7.45 -24.01
N THR A 779 30.61 7.21 -25.32
CA THR A 779 29.48 6.64 -26.05
C THR A 779 29.78 5.19 -26.38
N GLY A 780 29.00 4.26 -25.83
CA GLY A 780 29.12 2.83 -26.08
C GLY A 780 27.84 2.23 -26.65
N GLY A 781 27.95 1.21 -27.50
CA GLY A 781 26.78 0.48 -27.99
C GLY A 781 26.08 -0.34 -26.90
N PHE A 782 26.81 -0.81 -25.89
CA PHE A 782 26.27 -1.49 -24.70
C PHE A 782 26.23 -0.54 -23.50
N ILE A 783 27.38 0.02 -23.14
CA ILE A 783 27.57 0.81 -21.92
C ILE A 783 28.35 2.10 -22.18
N GLY A 784 27.90 3.23 -21.64
CA GLY A 784 28.65 4.49 -21.76
C GLY A 784 29.93 4.47 -20.91
N TYR A 785 29.77 4.25 -19.60
CA TYR A 785 30.87 4.28 -18.63
C TYR A 785 30.76 3.14 -17.61
N ASN A 786 31.76 2.26 -17.58
CA ASN A 786 31.94 1.25 -16.55
C ASN A 786 32.93 1.76 -15.49
N SER A 787 32.48 1.95 -14.25
CA SER A 787 33.32 2.47 -13.14
C SER A 787 33.97 1.39 -12.27
N GLY A 788 33.91 0.12 -12.67
CA GLY A 788 34.46 -0.99 -11.87
C GLY A 788 33.49 -2.16 -11.70
N GLY A 789 32.52 -2.31 -12.60
CA GLY A 789 31.60 -3.43 -12.63
C GLY A 789 32.09 -4.57 -13.52
N TYR A 790 31.47 -5.73 -13.35
CA TYR A 790 31.76 -6.97 -14.05
C TYR A 790 30.70 -7.26 -15.11
N ILE A 791 31.12 -7.47 -16.35
CA ILE A 791 30.21 -7.68 -17.49
C ILE A 791 30.53 -9.01 -18.16
N TYR A 792 29.57 -9.92 -18.18
CA TYR A 792 29.72 -11.28 -18.68
C TYR A 792 28.73 -11.57 -19.81
N ASN A 793 29.16 -12.33 -20.81
CA ASN A 793 28.29 -12.98 -21.80
C ASN A 793 27.33 -12.00 -22.50
N SER A 794 27.79 -10.78 -22.80
CA SER A 794 26.94 -9.67 -23.22
C SER A 794 27.37 -9.09 -24.56
N TYR A 795 26.46 -8.45 -25.29
CA TYR A 795 26.81 -7.99 -26.64
C TYR A 795 26.07 -6.73 -27.10
N ALA A 796 26.70 -6.02 -28.05
CA ALA A 796 26.12 -4.89 -28.76
C ALA A 796 26.16 -5.07 -30.29
N THR A 797 25.08 -4.72 -30.97
CA THR A 797 25.01 -4.84 -32.45
C THR A 797 24.55 -3.58 -33.18
N GLY A 798 24.03 -2.58 -32.46
CA GLY A 798 23.62 -1.32 -33.07
C GLY A 798 24.81 -0.44 -33.44
N ASP A 799 24.66 0.34 -34.51
CA ASP A 799 25.67 1.31 -34.93
C ASP A 799 25.85 2.40 -33.87
N VAL A 800 27.10 2.83 -33.68
CA VAL A 800 27.48 3.82 -32.67
C VAL A 800 28.11 5.03 -33.34
N SER A 801 27.58 6.21 -33.04
CA SER A 801 28.17 7.48 -33.47
C SER A 801 28.37 8.43 -32.30
N GLY A 802 29.52 9.10 -32.25
CA GLY A 802 29.84 10.03 -31.17
C GLY A 802 30.93 11.04 -31.55
N ARG A 803 31.58 11.62 -30.53
CA ARG A 803 32.62 12.63 -30.69
C ARG A 803 33.91 12.29 -29.97
N GLN A 804 33.90 11.65 -28.80
CA GLN A 804 35.12 11.30 -28.07
C GLN A 804 34.84 10.05 -27.22
N ARG A 805 35.83 9.16 -27.03
CA ARG A 805 35.65 7.90 -26.27
C ARG A 805 34.43 7.12 -26.79
N VAL A 806 34.49 6.75 -28.06
CA VAL A 806 33.40 6.06 -28.75
C VAL A 806 33.77 4.61 -28.96
N GLY A 807 32.97 3.67 -28.46
CA GLY A 807 33.18 2.24 -28.60
C GLY A 807 31.93 1.49 -29.06
N GLY A 808 32.10 0.41 -29.82
CA GLY A 808 30.96 -0.42 -30.23
C GLY A 808 30.31 -1.17 -29.06
N PHE A 809 31.09 -1.55 -28.05
CA PHE A 809 30.60 -2.11 -26.78
C PHE A 809 30.58 -1.04 -25.68
N ALA A 810 31.74 -0.46 -25.34
CA ALA A 810 31.89 0.45 -24.22
C ALA A 810 32.51 1.80 -24.60
N GLY A 811 32.00 2.90 -24.07
CA GLY A 811 32.67 4.20 -24.22
C GLY A 811 33.99 4.24 -23.43
N GLN A 812 33.92 3.94 -22.14
CA GLN A 812 35.09 3.81 -21.27
C GLN A 812 34.92 2.75 -20.18
N GLN A 813 36.04 2.14 -19.80
CA GLN A 813 36.19 1.36 -18.58
C GLN A 813 37.32 1.93 -17.71
N THR A 814 37.08 2.02 -16.42
CA THR A 814 38.10 2.35 -15.40
C THR A 814 37.77 1.66 -14.08
N ILE A 815 38.77 1.57 -13.22
CA ILE A 815 38.64 1.21 -11.81
C ILE A 815 38.60 2.50 -10.98
N SER A 816 37.52 2.76 -10.21
CA SER A 816 37.43 3.89 -9.29
C SER A 816 37.86 3.58 -7.84
N ASP A 817 37.82 2.30 -7.44
CA ASP A 817 38.04 1.83 -6.05
C ASP A 817 38.94 0.58 -6.02
N SER A 818 39.11 -0.07 -4.86
CA SER A 818 39.94 -1.28 -4.67
C SER A 818 39.44 -2.55 -5.39
N ALA A 819 38.42 -2.45 -6.24
CA ALA A 819 37.75 -3.56 -6.92
C ALA A 819 38.18 -3.71 -8.38
N GLY A 820 38.23 -4.93 -8.91
CA GLY A 820 38.56 -5.18 -10.32
C GLY A 820 37.41 -4.78 -11.26
N ALA A 821 37.74 -4.28 -12.45
CA ALA A 821 36.80 -4.12 -13.57
C ALA A 821 37.07 -5.22 -14.61
N GLU A 822 36.03 -5.90 -15.09
CA GLU A 822 36.17 -7.00 -16.04
C GLU A 822 35.06 -7.00 -17.09
N ILE A 823 35.45 -7.16 -18.37
CA ILE A 823 34.53 -7.52 -19.45
C ILE A 823 34.98 -8.88 -20.01
N TYR A 824 34.10 -9.87 -19.96
CA TYR A 824 34.41 -11.24 -20.34
C TYR A 824 33.36 -11.80 -21.30
N ASN A 825 33.83 -12.56 -22.30
CA ASN A 825 32.98 -13.26 -23.28
C ASN A 825 31.93 -12.36 -23.91
N SER A 826 32.35 -11.18 -24.38
CA SER A 826 31.44 -10.13 -24.84
C SER A 826 31.85 -9.60 -26.21
N TYR A 827 30.90 -9.08 -27.00
CA TYR A 827 31.21 -8.68 -28.37
C TYR A 827 30.43 -7.47 -28.89
N ALA A 828 31.01 -6.78 -29.87
CA ALA A 828 30.39 -5.68 -30.60
C ALA A 828 30.44 -5.90 -32.12
N THR A 829 29.33 -5.65 -32.82
CA THR A 829 29.26 -5.85 -34.28
C THR A 829 28.81 -4.64 -35.09
N GLY A 830 28.22 -3.62 -34.46
CA GLY A 830 27.78 -2.40 -35.13
C GLY A 830 28.93 -1.50 -35.56
N ASP A 831 28.73 -0.71 -36.61
CA ASP A 831 29.74 0.20 -37.11
C ASP A 831 29.93 1.38 -36.14
N VAL A 832 31.18 1.81 -35.94
CA VAL A 832 31.56 2.89 -35.03
C VAL A 832 32.06 4.09 -35.83
N SER A 833 31.49 5.26 -35.62
CA SER A 833 31.88 6.49 -36.34
C SER A 833 31.96 7.71 -35.44
N THR A 834 32.81 8.68 -35.82
CA THR A 834 32.92 9.96 -35.11
C THR A 834 32.64 11.15 -36.02
N THR A 835 32.00 12.19 -35.47
CA THR A 835 31.33 13.23 -36.26
C THR A 835 32.08 14.57 -36.32
N VAL A 836 33.23 14.71 -35.66
CA VAL A 836 33.92 16.02 -35.53
C VAL A 836 35.43 15.98 -35.73
N LEU A 837 35.99 17.17 -35.98
CA LEU A 837 37.39 17.36 -36.31
C LEU A 837 38.39 17.23 -35.15
N ASN A 838 38.01 16.85 -33.93
CA ASN A 838 38.97 16.65 -32.83
C ASN A 838 38.58 15.42 -31.98
N SER A 839 38.03 14.40 -32.63
CA SER A 839 37.67 13.14 -31.94
C SER A 839 38.91 12.40 -31.48
N LEU A 840 38.91 11.98 -30.20
CA LEU A 840 39.94 11.16 -29.58
C LEU A 840 39.33 9.85 -29.08
N TYR A 841 40.08 8.75 -29.23
CA TYR A 841 39.77 7.43 -28.69
C TYR A 841 38.50 6.81 -29.32
N THR A 842 38.68 6.18 -30.47
CA THR A 842 37.59 5.46 -31.17
C THR A 842 37.94 3.99 -31.31
N GLY A 843 37.13 3.09 -30.76
CA GLY A 843 37.37 1.65 -30.81
C GLY A 843 36.18 0.87 -31.35
N GLY A 844 36.40 -0.23 -32.06
CA GLY A 844 35.30 -1.11 -32.47
C GLY A 844 34.66 -1.84 -31.29
N PHE A 845 35.42 -2.13 -30.24
CA PHE A 845 34.92 -2.66 -28.97
C PHE A 845 34.83 -1.58 -27.89
N ILE A 846 35.93 -0.90 -27.59
CA ILE A 846 36.00 0.07 -26.49
C ILE A 846 36.71 1.36 -26.90
N GLY A 847 36.11 2.51 -26.58
CA GLY A 847 36.73 3.81 -26.85
C GLY A 847 38.03 3.99 -26.08
N ASN A 848 37.93 4.00 -24.74
CA ASN A 848 39.06 4.11 -23.83
C ASN A 848 39.04 3.04 -22.74
N HIS A 849 39.97 2.09 -22.80
CA HIS A 849 40.20 1.12 -21.74
C HIS A 849 41.29 1.64 -20.81
N TYR A 850 40.91 2.30 -19.72
CA TYR A 850 41.87 2.97 -18.84
C TYR A 850 42.56 2.00 -17.88
N SER A 851 41.80 1.09 -17.28
CA SER A 851 42.30 0.04 -16.39
C SER A 851 41.29 -1.10 -16.28
N GLY A 852 41.72 -2.23 -15.71
CA GLY A 852 40.93 -3.47 -15.63
C GLY A 852 41.28 -4.46 -16.73
N PHE A 853 40.40 -5.44 -16.91
CA PHE A 853 40.62 -6.56 -17.80
C PHE A 853 39.53 -6.68 -18.86
N ILE A 854 39.93 -7.09 -20.06
CA ILE A 854 39.01 -7.53 -21.11
C ILE A 854 39.49 -8.90 -21.62
N TYR A 855 38.60 -9.89 -21.58
CA TYR A 855 38.90 -11.28 -21.92
C TYR A 855 37.92 -11.82 -22.96
N ASN A 856 38.42 -12.69 -23.85
CA ASN A 856 37.59 -13.49 -24.74
C ASN A 856 36.51 -12.66 -25.47
N SER A 857 36.89 -11.50 -25.98
CA SER A 857 35.94 -10.51 -26.49
C SER A 857 36.31 -10.09 -27.91
N TYR A 858 35.34 -9.63 -28.70
CA TYR A 858 35.63 -9.30 -30.09
C TYR A 858 34.81 -8.15 -30.67
N ALA A 859 35.36 -7.51 -31.69
CA ALA A 859 34.71 -6.47 -32.49
C ALA A 859 34.74 -6.78 -33.99
N THR A 860 33.62 -6.64 -34.68
CA THR A 860 33.55 -6.87 -36.14
C THR A 860 33.08 -5.67 -36.95
N GLY A 861 32.51 -4.64 -36.32
CA GLY A 861 32.05 -3.44 -37.00
C GLY A 861 33.20 -2.57 -37.51
N ASN A 862 32.98 -1.85 -38.61
CA ASN A 862 33.95 -0.92 -39.16
C ASN A 862 34.10 0.30 -38.24
N VAL A 863 35.32 0.83 -38.16
CA VAL A 863 35.67 1.93 -37.27
C VAL A 863 36.15 3.13 -38.08
N ASN A 864 35.36 4.20 -38.08
CA ASN A 864 35.65 5.47 -38.73
C ASN A 864 35.93 6.54 -37.67
N GLY A 865 37.18 6.61 -37.24
CA GLY A 865 37.66 7.53 -36.21
C GLY A 865 38.44 8.72 -36.78
N ARG A 866 39.25 9.35 -35.92
CA ARG A 866 40.12 10.46 -36.32
C ARG A 866 41.50 10.36 -35.70
N ASP A 867 41.58 10.29 -34.37
CA ASP A 867 42.82 10.20 -33.62
C ASP A 867 42.71 9.11 -32.56
N GLU A 868 43.79 8.35 -32.35
CA GLU A 868 43.83 7.15 -31.51
C GLU A 868 42.64 6.21 -31.80
N THR A 869 42.65 5.64 -33.01
CA THR A 869 41.55 4.82 -33.53
C THR A 869 42.00 3.37 -33.73
N GLY A 870 41.28 2.43 -33.12
CA GLY A 870 41.58 1.00 -33.20
C GLY A 870 40.38 0.15 -33.57
N GLY A 871 40.62 -0.99 -34.22
CA GLY A 871 39.55 -1.95 -34.54
C GLY A 871 38.93 -2.59 -33.29
N PHE A 872 39.69 -2.73 -32.21
CA PHE A 872 39.20 -3.17 -30.89
C PHE A 872 39.13 -2.00 -29.92
N ALA A 873 40.26 -1.37 -29.62
CA ALA A 873 40.36 -0.29 -28.63
C ALA A 873 40.89 1.00 -29.25
N GLY A 874 40.26 2.15 -28.97
CA GLY A 874 40.85 3.44 -29.34
C GLY A 874 42.15 3.68 -28.58
N ARG A 875 42.01 3.73 -27.25
CA ARG A 875 43.13 3.75 -26.30
C ARG A 875 43.04 2.55 -25.36
N ASN A 876 44.16 1.87 -25.13
CA ASN A 876 44.28 0.78 -24.17
C ASN A 876 45.44 1.01 -23.20
N THR A 877 45.16 1.21 -21.92
CA THR A 877 46.14 1.22 -20.82
C THR A 877 45.88 0.12 -19.78
N GLY A 878 44.76 -0.61 -19.90
CA GLY A 878 44.51 -1.85 -19.17
C GLY A 878 45.02 -3.08 -19.92
N GLU A 879 44.56 -4.26 -19.48
CA GLU A 879 45.03 -5.54 -20.00
C GLU A 879 43.95 -6.21 -20.87
N VAL A 880 44.33 -6.68 -22.05
CA VAL A 880 43.43 -7.35 -23.00
C VAL A 880 43.97 -8.71 -23.40
N TYR A 881 43.13 -9.72 -23.25
CA TYR A 881 43.47 -11.13 -23.46
C TYR A 881 42.48 -11.81 -24.41
N ASP A 882 42.99 -12.73 -25.23
CA ASP A 882 42.19 -13.68 -26.02
C ASP A 882 41.09 -13.01 -26.86
N SER A 883 41.40 -11.86 -27.45
CA SER A 883 40.41 -10.96 -28.05
C SER A 883 40.77 -10.55 -29.47
N TYR A 884 39.79 -10.20 -30.31
CA TYR A 884 40.08 -9.91 -31.71
C TYR A 884 39.22 -8.83 -32.36
N ALA A 885 39.75 -8.22 -33.43
CA ALA A 885 39.05 -7.23 -34.25
C ALA A 885 39.11 -7.56 -35.74
N VAL A 886 37.98 -7.47 -36.43
CA VAL A 886 37.88 -7.82 -37.87
C VAL A 886 37.48 -6.64 -38.75
N GLY A 887 36.80 -5.64 -38.19
CA GLY A 887 36.31 -4.49 -38.96
C GLY A 887 37.41 -3.60 -39.53
N ASN A 888 37.12 -2.93 -40.64
CA ASN A 888 38.04 -1.99 -41.27
C ASN A 888 38.20 -0.73 -40.42
N VAL A 889 39.42 -0.20 -40.32
CA VAL A 889 39.76 0.95 -39.49
C VAL A 889 40.24 2.11 -40.37
N SER A 890 39.55 3.24 -40.30
CA SER A 890 39.88 4.46 -41.03
C SER A 890 39.95 5.66 -40.08
N ALA A 891 41.09 6.36 -40.06
CA ALA A 891 41.32 7.56 -39.25
C ALA A 891 42.48 8.41 -39.79
N ILE A 892 42.90 9.46 -39.09
CA ILE A 892 43.99 10.37 -39.52
C ILE A 892 45.31 10.00 -38.83
N ASN A 893 45.32 9.92 -37.49
CA ASN A 893 46.51 9.71 -36.67
C ASN A 893 46.34 8.54 -35.69
N TYR A 894 47.44 7.82 -35.39
CA TYR A 894 47.48 6.69 -34.46
C TYR A 894 46.38 5.67 -34.75
N VAL A 895 46.50 5.02 -35.92
CA VAL A 895 45.50 4.11 -36.46
C VAL A 895 46.02 2.68 -36.36
N GLY A 896 45.38 1.86 -35.53
CA GLY A 896 45.74 0.46 -35.33
C GLY A 896 44.64 -0.50 -35.77
N GLY A 897 45.00 -1.64 -36.34
CA GLY A 897 43.99 -2.69 -36.62
C GLY A 897 43.36 -3.27 -35.36
N PHE A 898 44.07 -3.30 -34.23
CA PHE A 898 43.54 -3.69 -32.91
C PHE A 898 43.44 -2.49 -31.97
N ALA A 899 44.54 -1.80 -31.69
CA ALA A 899 44.57 -0.67 -30.74
C ALA A 899 45.09 0.62 -31.40
N GLY A 900 44.38 1.73 -31.26
CA GLY A 900 44.89 3.03 -31.75
C GLY A 900 46.17 3.43 -31.01
N ARG A 901 46.13 3.41 -29.67
CA ARG A 901 47.30 3.65 -28.84
C ARG A 901 47.35 2.74 -27.61
N LEU A 902 48.55 2.22 -27.33
CA LEU A 902 48.78 1.22 -26.28
C LEU A 902 49.71 1.74 -25.17
N GLY A 903 49.28 1.55 -23.92
CA GLY A 903 50.06 1.77 -22.70
C GLY A 903 49.88 0.65 -21.66
N GLY A 904 49.25 -0.46 -22.04
CA GLY A 904 49.02 -1.65 -21.22
C GLY A 904 49.31 -2.92 -22.02
N ASP A 905 48.85 -4.07 -21.55
CA ASP A 905 49.26 -5.36 -22.11
C ASP A 905 48.24 -5.93 -23.11
N LEU A 906 48.76 -6.54 -24.18
CA LEU A 906 48.00 -7.28 -25.18
C LEU A 906 48.54 -8.72 -25.26
N VAL A 907 47.69 -9.69 -24.98
CA VAL A 907 48.08 -11.12 -24.98
C VAL A 907 47.07 -11.95 -25.75
N ASN A 908 47.54 -12.77 -26.69
CA ASN A 908 46.67 -13.63 -27.52
C ASN A 908 45.62 -12.84 -28.31
N VAL A 909 45.96 -11.67 -28.83
CA VAL A 909 45.02 -10.84 -29.60
C VAL A 909 45.30 -10.85 -31.09
N TYR A 910 44.29 -10.59 -31.93
CA TYR A 910 44.56 -10.39 -33.34
C TYR A 910 43.64 -9.39 -34.06
N SER A 911 44.15 -8.81 -35.16
CA SER A 911 43.40 -7.95 -36.07
C SER A 911 43.42 -8.42 -37.53
N VAL A 912 42.32 -8.21 -38.26
CA VAL A 912 42.19 -8.64 -39.68
C VAL A 912 41.77 -7.51 -40.62
N GLY A 913 41.05 -6.48 -40.17
CA GLY A 913 40.52 -5.45 -41.06
C GLY A 913 41.58 -4.58 -41.74
N SER A 914 41.19 -3.88 -42.82
CA SER A 914 42.08 -2.92 -43.48
C SER A 914 42.36 -1.71 -42.58
N VAL A 915 43.59 -1.20 -42.59
CA VAL A 915 43.99 -0.03 -41.81
C VAL A 915 44.38 1.11 -42.74
N SER A 916 43.65 2.22 -42.67
CA SER A 916 43.90 3.40 -43.51
C SER A 916 43.98 4.69 -42.70
N GLY A 917 45.02 5.50 -42.96
CA GLY A 917 45.13 6.84 -42.38
C GLY A 917 46.34 7.63 -42.90
N SER A 918 46.73 8.68 -42.17
CA SER A 918 47.79 9.61 -42.60
C SER A 918 49.10 9.49 -41.83
N THR A 919 49.07 9.32 -40.50
CA THR A 919 50.29 9.18 -39.68
C THR A 919 50.13 8.13 -38.58
N TYR A 920 51.24 7.46 -38.23
CA TYR A 920 51.29 6.41 -37.20
C TYR A 920 50.27 5.29 -37.45
N LEU A 921 50.48 4.55 -38.54
CA LEU A 921 49.67 3.40 -38.93
C LEU A 921 50.32 2.13 -38.41
N GLY A 922 49.51 1.22 -37.86
CA GLY A 922 49.97 -0.11 -37.48
C GLY A 922 48.92 -1.16 -37.75
N GLY A 923 49.37 -2.32 -38.23
CA GLY A 923 48.47 -3.44 -38.50
C GLY A 923 47.85 -3.97 -37.21
N LEU A 924 48.60 -3.92 -36.10
CA LEU A 924 48.09 -4.20 -34.76
C LEU A 924 47.88 -2.94 -33.92
N VAL A 925 48.92 -2.11 -33.71
CA VAL A 925 48.85 -0.92 -32.84
C VAL A 925 49.30 0.35 -33.58
N GLY A 926 48.55 1.45 -33.48
CA GLY A 926 48.94 2.72 -34.11
C GLY A 926 50.12 3.43 -33.42
N GLY A 927 50.24 3.34 -32.09
CA GLY A 927 51.37 3.88 -31.34
C GLY A 927 51.41 3.49 -29.86
N PHE A 928 52.51 3.84 -29.19
CA PHE A 928 52.79 3.47 -27.80
C PHE A 928 52.88 4.70 -26.88
N TYR A 929 52.50 4.54 -25.60
CA TYR A 929 52.76 5.50 -24.53
C TYR A 929 54.09 5.23 -23.83
N ASP A 930 54.31 3.98 -23.40
CA ASP A 930 55.50 3.51 -22.65
C ASP A 930 55.92 2.10 -23.13
N SER A 931 56.79 1.39 -22.39
CA SER A 931 57.13 -0.01 -22.65
C SER A 931 55.94 -0.93 -22.33
N ASN A 932 55.44 -1.68 -23.31
CA ASN A 932 54.25 -2.54 -23.19
C ASN A 932 54.60 -4.00 -23.49
N LEU A 933 53.86 -4.95 -22.91
CA LEU A 933 53.92 -6.35 -23.32
C LEU A 933 52.92 -6.60 -24.45
N ILE A 934 53.44 -6.95 -25.63
CA ILE A 934 52.67 -7.60 -26.69
C ILE A 934 53.16 -9.04 -26.76
N ASN A 935 52.27 -10.00 -26.50
CA ASN A 935 52.64 -11.41 -26.48
C ASN A 935 51.63 -12.24 -27.29
N ASN A 936 52.15 -13.14 -28.13
CA ASN A 936 51.35 -14.06 -28.96
C ASN A 936 50.20 -13.36 -29.72
N SER A 937 50.48 -12.21 -30.29
CA SER A 937 49.47 -11.35 -30.92
C SER A 937 49.82 -11.06 -32.37
N TYR A 938 48.81 -10.99 -33.24
CA TYR A 938 49.00 -11.07 -34.69
C TYR A 938 48.11 -10.08 -35.45
N TYR A 939 48.56 -9.66 -36.63
CA TYR A 939 47.69 -8.95 -37.57
C TYR A 939 47.87 -9.52 -38.98
N ASN A 940 46.87 -9.36 -39.84
CA ASN A 940 46.95 -9.79 -41.23
C ASN A 940 47.59 -8.68 -42.10
N THR A 941 48.81 -8.92 -42.58
CA THR A 941 49.59 -7.96 -43.40
C THR A 941 48.95 -7.69 -44.77
N GLU A 942 48.30 -8.68 -45.39
CA GLU A 942 47.66 -8.53 -46.71
C GLU A 942 46.44 -7.60 -46.64
N THR A 943 45.58 -7.79 -45.64
CA THR A 943 44.36 -7.00 -45.50
C THR A 943 44.61 -5.65 -44.84
N SER A 944 45.48 -5.57 -43.84
CA SER A 944 45.82 -4.31 -43.17
C SER A 944 46.59 -3.34 -44.06
N GLY A 945 47.35 -3.86 -45.04
CA GLY A 945 48.23 -3.08 -45.89
C GLY A 945 49.47 -2.52 -45.18
N GLN A 946 49.83 -3.08 -44.02
CA GLN A 946 51.01 -2.70 -43.22
C GLN A 946 52.06 -3.83 -43.23
N ASP A 947 53.34 -3.48 -43.05
CA ASP A 947 54.46 -4.42 -42.93
C ASP A 947 55.12 -4.35 -41.55
N ASP A 948 55.90 -5.38 -41.21
CA ASP A 948 56.43 -5.58 -39.84
C ASP A 948 57.50 -4.56 -39.42
N ASP A 949 58.03 -3.76 -40.35
CA ASP A 949 59.03 -2.73 -40.02
C ASP A 949 58.39 -1.47 -39.40
N ASP A 950 57.13 -1.14 -39.74
CA ASP A 950 56.40 -0.01 -39.17
C ASP A 950 55.01 -0.36 -38.56
N GLY A 951 54.54 -1.60 -38.70
CA GLY A 951 53.21 -2.13 -38.34
C GLY A 951 52.89 -2.32 -36.84
N ARG A 952 53.84 -1.94 -35.98
CA ARG A 952 53.76 -1.74 -34.52
C ARG A 952 52.99 -2.80 -33.73
N GLY A 953 53.35 -4.04 -34.04
CA GLY A 953 53.38 -5.19 -33.16
C GLY A 953 54.54 -6.06 -33.60
#